data_AF-A0A4R5WLM1-F1
#
_entry.id   AF-A0A4R5WLM1-F1
#
_cell.length_a   1.000
_cell.length_b   1.000
_cell.length_c   1.000
_cell.angle_alpha   90.00
_cell.angle_beta   90.00
_cell.angle_gamma   90.00
#
_symmetry.space_group_name_H-M   'P 1'
#
loop_
_entity.id
_entity.type
_entity.pdbx_description
1 polymer ?
#
loop_
_entity_poly.entity_id
_entity_poly.type
_entity_poly.pdbx_seq_one_letter_code
_entity_poly.pdbx_strand_id
1 'polypeptide(L)'
;MFEVIAPALDDFISSVIGQGDPALGAAWPKLVQNKDSKNGAPSTKTYEPLDPQVQLRMLTEGNITGGFRKGWYPFNEALGKAGESFAIELREARNTWAHNGSFSDDDAYRTLDTAERLLRLIGSGAEADEVQTIKRNLRRVTADKDDKKVLKAAVDNPEATGLKPWREVLPPHDDVATGNFASSEFAADLHKVAFGGEQDSDYADPVTFFRRTYLTEGLTDLVGRAVRRLAGDDNAPPVINLQTNFGGGKTHSMLALWHVAAGLPVGDFPQETADLLTANGYQAGMVNRVAIVGNHFSPAGEPKTGGPHVNTLWGELAWQLGGAEAYALVAEADVNRTPPGAALHELLAKYSPAVILIDEWVAYARSLVGRDDLAGGTFDDQFTFAQSLTEAATGTSGVLLVISIPASNSIDSAEPIAGSAEEVGGSNGLEALHRLQRVVGRVADQWRPASSLEAYQIVRQRLFQQPDAAALASIGATARAYVDFYRKYSDDFPRECRDTAYEDRIKRTYPIHPELFDRLYEEWSSLERFQRTRGVLRLMSTVIHALWNIENDTASLIMPGSIPLSVGRVNSELTSYLPDSWKAVIDADVDGPNSEPARVDVAKPLFGQRSLTKRLARTVFFGAVPTIGSAHKGLEVQRVFLGTARPDDTPGNFHAALTQLGDRATYFYSGSGKYWYDLQANITRAAKDQAERLHKEDVWAEIALRLQAQAHTRGDFAGVHVCPESNIDIPDTDEARLVILHPKVAHKRGTDSAAKAFAHKTTEQRGNANRINRNMLVYLAADEARLEELDNAVRDYLGWSHVLANEADLDLTTNQKDQATQRQATADQTVKSRLLQTFTWALIPSQPDPGAPFILRETKVEGQSESLAERVSRRLGSDGDLSTQQAAVTVRLAINKVPQIWKDGHVTLGALWELYCQYPYMPRLRDRKVLQEGVRELPLIWETDAFALATGYQDGRYVGLWIPGDANSAPVATDSLLLVRPDVATKQRAEEEPAPESGDPSPSPTKPQPAKGPGVDVGFPPAKTRFYGVKTLSSDKIALDFKNIADEVIANLRDQGIELVVRIEIEAVDSNGFDENKIRTVAENAKTLKFDQSGFEES
;
A
#
# COMPACT_ATOMS: atom_id res chain seq x y z
N MET A 1 -49.34 -15.51 -1.84
CA MET A 1 -49.21 -16.98 -1.92
C MET A 1 -50.53 -17.66 -1.56
N PHE A 2 -50.97 -17.71 -0.31
CA PHE A 2 -52.21 -18.44 0.05
C PHE A 2 -53.45 -17.94 -0.71
N GLU A 3 -53.53 -16.65 -1.02
CA GLU A 3 -54.56 -16.05 -1.88
C GLU A 3 -54.44 -16.46 -3.35
N VAL A 4 -53.22 -16.71 -3.84
CA VAL A 4 -52.92 -17.12 -5.23
C VAL A 4 -53.25 -18.60 -5.45
N ILE A 5 -52.95 -19.45 -4.46
CA ILE A 5 -53.25 -20.89 -4.58
C ILE A 5 -54.74 -21.21 -4.40
N ALA A 6 -55.50 -20.36 -3.69
CA ALA A 6 -56.87 -20.69 -3.29
C ALA A 6 -57.84 -20.93 -4.47
N PRO A 7 -57.92 -20.08 -5.52
CA PRO A 7 -58.79 -20.34 -6.66
C PRO A 7 -58.45 -21.66 -7.38
N ALA A 8 -57.16 -21.89 -7.64
CA ALA A 8 -56.66 -23.09 -8.30
C ALA A 8 -56.97 -24.38 -7.52
N LEU A 9 -56.87 -24.34 -6.19
CA LEU A 9 -57.23 -25.49 -5.35
C LEU A 9 -58.75 -25.73 -5.31
N ASP A 10 -59.58 -24.68 -5.34
CA ASP A 10 -61.04 -24.81 -5.36
C ASP A 10 -61.54 -25.45 -6.67
N ASP A 11 -61.04 -24.99 -7.82
CA ASP A 11 -61.35 -25.56 -9.13
C ASP A 11 -60.91 -27.04 -9.22
N PHE A 12 -59.71 -27.37 -8.75
CA PHE A 12 -59.22 -28.75 -8.71
C PHE A 12 -60.06 -29.65 -7.81
N ILE A 13 -60.36 -29.21 -6.58
CA ILE A 13 -61.18 -29.96 -5.62
C ILE A 13 -62.60 -30.18 -6.16
N SER A 14 -63.21 -29.12 -6.68
CA SER A 14 -64.55 -29.14 -7.29
C SER A 14 -64.62 -30.09 -8.48
N SER A 15 -63.60 -30.08 -9.35
CA SER A 15 -63.48 -30.98 -10.51
C SER A 15 -63.34 -32.45 -10.08
N VAL A 16 -62.39 -32.76 -9.20
CA VAL A 16 -62.09 -34.14 -8.76
C VAL A 16 -63.27 -34.77 -8.00
N ILE A 17 -64.02 -33.98 -7.22
CA ILE A 17 -65.26 -34.45 -6.56
C ILE A 17 -66.42 -34.53 -7.56
N GLY A 18 -66.52 -33.55 -8.47
CA GLY A 18 -67.53 -33.45 -9.51
C GLY A 18 -67.56 -34.63 -10.49
N GLN A 19 -66.41 -35.30 -10.71
CA GLN A 19 -66.33 -36.56 -11.46
C GLN A 19 -67.19 -37.68 -10.86
N GLY A 20 -67.43 -37.66 -9.54
CA GLY A 20 -68.30 -38.62 -8.85
C GLY A 20 -69.75 -38.15 -8.68
N ASP A 21 -69.94 -36.86 -8.42
CA ASP A 21 -71.26 -36.20 -8.32
C ASP A 21 -71.08 -34.67 -8.54
N PRO A 22 -71.59 -34.10 -9.65
CA PRO A 22 -71.45 -32.67 -9.94
C PRO A 22 -72.09 -31.74 -8.89
N ALA A 23 -73.20 -32.15 -8.27
CA ALA A 23 -73.85 -31.35 -7.22
C ALA A 23 -73.07 -31.38 -5.90
N LEU A 24 -72.32 -32.47 -5.66
CA LEU A 24 -71.40 -32.58 -4.54
C LEU A 24 -70.10 -31.81 -4.78
N GLY A 25 -69.60 -31.79 -6.02
CA GLY A 25 -68.45 -30.97 -6.43
C GLY A 25 -68.69 -29.48 -6.18
N ALA A 26 -69.81 -28.94 -6.68
CA ALA A 26 -70.21 -27.54 -6.48
C ALA A 26 -70.54 -27.17 -5.01
N ALA A 27 -70.52 -28.13 -4.08
CA ALA A 27 -70.82 -27.91 -2.66
C ALA A 27 -69.83 -28.64 -1.73
N TRP A 28 -68.61 -28.91 -2.21
CA TRP A 28 -67.63 -29.73 -1.50
C TRP A 28 -67.27 -29.28 -0.07
N PRO A 29 -67.29 -28.00 0.33
CA PRO A 29 -66.99 -27.61 1.72
C PRO A 29 -67.96 -28.24 2.73
N LYS A 30 -69.18 -28.62 2.29
CA LYS A 30 -70.15 -29.35 3.12
C LYS A 30 -69.65 -30.73 3.53
N LEU A 31 -68.73 -31.36 2.80
CA LEU A 31 -68.09 -32.62 3.21
C LEU A 31 -67.23 -32.40 4.46
N VAL A 32 -66.44 -31.33 4.47
CA VAL A 32 -65.62 -30.92 5.63
C VAL A 32 -66.51 -30.54 6.81
N GLN A 33 -67.55 -29.73 6.56
CA GLN A 33 -68.55 -29.35 7.56
C GLN A 33 -69.23 -30.58 8.18
N ASN A 34 -69.70 -31.54 7.37
CA ASN A 34 -70.36 -32.75 7.84
C ASN A 34 -69.46 -33.61 8.73
N LYS A 35 -68.17 -33.72 8.43
CA LYS A 35 -67.19 -34.40 9.29
C LYS A 35 -67.03 -33.66 10.62
N ASP A 36 -66.77 -32.36 10.57
CA ASP A 36 -66.51 -31.56 11.76
C ASP A 36 -67.75 -31.48 12.67
N SER A 37 -68.97 -31.39 12.11
CA SER A 37 -70.22 -31.44 12.86
C SER A 37 -70.44 -32.77 13.58
N LYS A 38 -70.09 -33.92 12.96
CA LYS A 38 -70.08 -35.23 13.63
C LYS A 38 -69.09 -35.29 14.81
N ASN A 39 -68.05 -34.47 14.77
CA ASN A 39 -67.04 -34.33 15.83
C ASN A 39 -67.33 -33.17 16.81
N GLY A 40 -68.54 -32.61 16.81
CA GLY A 40 -68.98 -31.61 17.79
C GLY A 40 -68.61 -30.15 17.47
N ALA A 41 -68.26 -29.83 16.22
CA ALA A 41 -68.00 -28.44 15.83
C ALA A 41 -69.25 -27.53 15.98
N PRO A 42 -69.10 -26.26 16.39
CA PRO A 42 -70.23 -25.33 16.51
C PRO A 42 -70.97 -25.09 15.20
N SER A 43 -72.29 -24.97 15.26
CA SER A 43 -73.15 -24.64 14.09
C SER A 43 -72.89 -23.24 13.50
N THR A 44 -72.14 -22.40 14.21
CA THR A 44 -71.71 -21.06 13.78
C THR A 44 -70.40 -21.05 13.00
N LYS A 45 -69.70 -22.19 12.86
CA LYS A 45 -68.43 -22.27 12.13
C LYS A 45 -68.67 -22.24 10.62
N THR A 46 -68.08 -21.25 9.94
CA THR A 46 -68.10 -21.09 8.48
C THR A 46 -67.08 -22.01 7.79
N TYR A 47 -67.38 -22.36 6.53
CA TYR A 47 -66.54 -23.22 5.67
C TYR A 47 -66.59 -22.65 4.25
N GLU A 48 -65.66 -21.76 3.94
CA GLU A 48 -65.56 -21.13 2.62
C GLU A 48 -64.75 -22.00 1.66
N PRO A 49 -65.14 -22.09 0.37
CA PRO A 49 -64.39 -22.86 -0.62
C PRO A 49 -62.99 -22.29 -0.87
N LEU A 50 -62.80 -20.97 -0.68
CA LEU A 50 -61.52 -20.28 -0.84
C LEU A 50 -60.69 -20.17 0.45
N ASP A 51 -61.03 -20.84 1.56
CA ASP A 51 -60.13 -20.93 2.72
C ASP A 51 -59.09 -22.05 2.50
N PRO A 52 -57.78 -21.74 2.39
CA PRO A 52 -56.74 -22.74 2.20
C PRO A 52 -56.71 -23.82 3.28
N GLN A 53 -57.20 -23.56 4.50
CA GLN A 53 -57.32 -24.62 5.51
C GLN A 53 -58.37 -25.65 5.13
N VAL A 54 -59.53 -25.21 4.64
CA VAL A 54 -60.63 -26.09 4.26
C VAL A 54 -60.22 -26.92 3.04
N GLN A 55 -59.54 -26.29 2.08
CA GLN A 55 -58.96 -26.92 0.89
C GLN A 55 -57.86 -27.94 1.24
N LEU A 56 -56.80 -27.52 1.95
CA LEU A 56 -55.68 -28.40 2.28
C LEU A 56 -56.12 -29.54 3.21
N ARG A 57 -57.13 -29.35 4.07
CA ARG A 57 -57.77 -30.46 4.79
C ARG A 57 -58.52 -31.41 3.85
N MET A 58 -59.26 -30.91 2.88
CA MET A 58 -59.97 -31.74 1.89
C MET A 58 -59.00 -32.67 1.12
N LEU A 59 -57.81 -32.16 0.78
CA LEU A 59 -56.76 -32.89 0.06
C LEU A 59 -55.95 -33.88 0.92
N THR A 60 -55.92 -33.70 2.25
CA THR A 60 -55.02 -34.47 3.15
C THR A 60 -55.75 -35.32 4.21
N GLU A 61 -57.02 -35.07 4.47
CA GLU A 61 -57.81 -35.82 5.45
C GLU A 61 -58.76 -36.81 4.74
N GLY A 62 -58.22 -37.91 4.21
CA GLY A 62 -59.00 -38.91 3.45
C GLY A 62 -60.22 -39.51 4.17
N ASN A 63 -60.34 -39.36 5.49
CA ASN A 63 -61.54 -39.70 6.24
C ASN A 63 -62.71 -38.70 6.07
N ILE A 64 -62.51 -37.54 5.41
CA ILE A 64 -63.61 -36.67 4.95
C ILE A 64 -64.44 -37.39 3.89
N THR A 65 -63.83 -37.79 2.77
CA THR A 65 -64.51 -38.52 1.69
C THR A 65 -64.87 -39.93 2.12
N GLY A 66 -63.95 -40.66 2.77
CA GLY A 66 -64.18 -42.02 3.25
C GLY A 66 -65.27 -42.12 4.33
N GLY A 67 -65.50 -41.05 5.09
CA GLY A 67 -66.57 -40.92 6.09
C GLY A 67 -67.92 -40.46 5.54
N PHE A 68 -67.95 -39.99 4.29
CA PHE A 68 -69.17 -39.74 3.51
C PHE A 68 -69.58 -40.98 2.71
N ARG A 69 -68.63 -41.59 2.00
CA ARG A 69 -68.82 -42.84 1.23
C ARG A 69 -67.65 -43.79 1.52
N LYS A 70 -67.94 -44.93 2.16
CA LYS A 70 -66.92 -45.90 2.56
C LYS A 70 -66.11 -46.38 1.35
N GLY A 71 -64.79 -46.20 1.41
CA GLY A 71 -63.85 -46.58 0.35
C GLY A 71 -63.62 -45.53 -0.75
N TRP A 72 -64.19 -44.32 -0.61
CA TRP A 72 -64.03 -43.25 -1.60
C TRP A 72 -62.89 -42.30 -1.20
N TYR A 73 -61.81 -42.29 -1.99
CA TYR A 73 -60.61 -41.48 -1.77
C TYR A 73 -60.13 -40.84 -3.08
N PRO A 74 -60.91 -39.90 -3.68
CA PRO A 74 -60.69 -39.44 -5.05
C PRO A 74 -59.35 -38.71 -5.25
N PHE A 75 -58.79 -38.09 -4.21
CA PHE A 75 -57.50 -37.40 -4.28
C PHE A 75 -56.28 -38.33 -4.32
N ASN A 76 -56.41 -39.59 -3.88
CA ASN A 76 -55.28 -40.52 -3.87
C ASN A 76 -54.77 -40.83 -5.29
N GLU A 77 -55.68 -40.90 -6.26
CA GLU A 77 -55.34 -41.09 -7.67
C GLU A 77 -55.07 -39.75 -8.38
N ALA A 78 -55.77 -38.67 -8.02
CA ALA A 78 -55.64 -37.37 -8.66
C ALA A 78 -54.38 -36.56 -8.27
N LEU A 79 -53.87 -36.70 -7.04
CA LEU A 79 -52.62 -36.05 -6.57
C LEU A 79 -51.44 -37.02 -6.43
N GLY A 80 -51.72 -38.30 -6.17
CA GLY A 80 -50.70 -39.26 -5.75
C GLY A 80 -49.97 -38.86 -4.45
N LYS A 81 -49.02 -39.70 -4.04
CA LYS A 81 -48.27 -39.50 -2.78
C LYS A 81 -47.45 -38.21 -2.73
N ALA A 82 -46.98 -37.72 -3.87
CA ALA A 82 -46.19 -36.49 -3.93
C ALA A 82 -47.06 -35.25 -3.67
N GLY A 83 -48.23 -35.16 -4.33
CA GLY A 83 -49.18 -34.07 -4.10
C GLY A 83 -49.77 -34.08 -2.70
N GLU A 84 -50.07 -35.26 -2.14
CA GLU A 84 -50.47 -35.41 -0.74
C GLU A 84 -49.40 -34.86 0.21
N SER A 85 -48.12 -35.18 -0.01
CA SER A 85 -47.01 -34.65 0.80
C SER A 85 -46.87 -33.12 0.70
N PHE A 86 -47.01 -32.54 -0.50
CA PHE A 86 -46.96 -31.09 -0.67
C PHE A 86 -48.16 -30.41 0.02
N ALA A 87 -49.36 -30.97 -0.08
CA ALA A 87 -50.54 -30.45 0.60
C ALA A 87 -50.43 -30.55 2.14
N ILE A 88 -49.79 -31.59 2.69
CA ILE A 88 -49.49 -31.70 4.13
C ILE A 88 -48.55 -30.58 4.58
N GLU A 89 -47.42 -30.39 3.89
CA GLU A 89 -46.42 -29.37 4.22
C GLU A 89 -47.01 -27.95 4.15
N LEU A 90 -47.83 -27.65 3.13
CA LEU A 90 -48.55 -26.37 3.04
C LEU A 90 -49.61 -26.19 4.13
N ARG A 91 -50.25 -27.28 4.59
CA ARG A 91 -51.22 -27.23 5.70
C ARG A 91 -50.52 -26.92 7.02
N GLU A 92 -49.32 -27.46 7.24
CA GLU A 92 -48.49 -27.13 8.38
C GLU A 92 -48.02 -25.67 8.33
N ALA A 93 -47.53 -25.20 7.18
CA ALA A 93 -47.18 -23.79 6.99
C ALA A 93 -48.38 -22.84 7.22
N ARG A 94 -49.58 -23.17 6.71
CA ARG A 94 -50.79 -22.36 6.94
C ARG A 94 -51.20 -22.35 8.42
N ASN A 95 -51.08 -23.48 9.12
CA ASN A 95 -51.33 -23.54 10.57
C ASN A 95 -50.34 -22.65 11.34
N THR A 96 -49.03 -22.76 11.05
CA THR A 96 -47.99 -21.94 11.69
C THR A 96 -48.23 -20.45 11.46
N TRP A 97 -48.56 -20.05 10.22
CA TRP A 97 -48.91 -18.67 9.88
C TRP A 97 -50.15 -18.18 10.63
N ALA A 98 -51.23 -18.97 10.65
CA ALA A 98 -52.48 -18.62 11.36
C ALA A 98 -52.33 -18.53 12.89
N HIS A 99 -51.25 -19.07 13.45
CA HIS A 99 -50.91 -18.98 14.88
C HIS A 99 -49.79 -17.96 15.18
N ASN A 100 -49.43 -17.09 14.23
CA ASN A 100 -48.34 -16.12 14.35
C ASN A 100 -46.97 -16.76 14.69
N GLY A 101 -46.71 -17.98 14.20
CA GLY A 101 -45.41 -18.63 14.31
C GLY A 101 -44.34 -17.93 13.48
N SER A 102 -43.09 -17.99 13.95
CA SER A 102 -41.94 -17.44 13.22
C SER A 102 -41.57 -18.30 12.01
N PHE A 103 -41.28 -17.64 10.88
CA PHE A 103 -40.67 -18.25 9.70
C PHE A 103 -39.26 -17.68 9.50
N SER A 104 -38.28 -18.54 9.19
CA SER A 104 -37.04 -18.07 8.59
C SER A 104 -37.24 -17.76 7.10
N ASP A 105 -36.29 -17.03 6.49
CA ASP A 105 -36.33 -16.76 5.05
C ASP A 105 -36.21 -18.08 4.23
N ASP A 106 -35.55 -19.11 4.78
CA ASP A 106 -35.47 -20.47 4.21
C ASP A 106 -36.81 -21.23 4.31
N ASP A 107 -37.50 -21.17 5.45
CA ASP A 107 -38.83 -21.79 5.63
C ASP A 107 -39.86 -21.18 4.66
N ALA A 108 -39.81 -19.86 4.50
CA ALA A 108 -40.65 -19.14 3.55
C ALA A 108 -40.32 -19.52 2.10
N TYR A 109 -39.03 -19.62 1.74
CA TYR A 109 -38.61 -20.10 0.42
C TYR A 109 -39.08 -21.54 0.16
N ARG A 110 -38.91 -22.44 1.14
CA ARG A 110 -39.34 -23.83 1.05
C ARG A 110 -40.85 -23.94 0.85
N THR A 111 -41.63 -23.20 1.63
CA THR A 111 -43.11 -23.17 1.50
C THR A 111 -43.54 -22.69 0.12
N LEU A 112 -42.89 -21.66 -0.45
CA LEU A 112 -43.14 -21.17 -1.80
C LEU A 112 -42.76 -22.19 -2.89
N ASP A 113 -41.65 -22.93 -2.72
CA ASP A 113 -41.26 -24.00 -3.64
C ASP A 113 -42.28 -25.15 -3.64
N THR A 114 -42.78 -25.53 -2.46
CA THR A 114 -43.82 -26.56 -2.31
C THR A 114 -45.16 -26.12 -2.88
N ALA A 115 -45.53 -24.83 -2.74
CA ALA A 115 -46.72 -24.25 -3.38
C ALA A 115 -46.63 -24.28 -4.91
N GLU A 116 -45.50 -23.85 -5.50
CA GLU A 116 -45.29 -23.93 -6.95
C GLU A 116 -45.40 -25.37 -7.46
N ARG A 117 -44.79 -26.34 -6.75
CA ARG A 117 -44.85 -27.76 -7.13
C ARG A 117 -46.27 -28.33 -7.09
N LEU A 118 -47.07 -27.97 -6.09
CA LEU A 118 -48.46 -28.41 -6.00
C LEU A 118 -49.30 -27.82 -7.14
N LEU A 119 -49.14 -26.53 -7.45
CA LEU A 119 -49.85 -25.87 -8.56
C LEU A 119 -49.49 -26.49 -9.92
N ARG A 120 -48.20 -26.74 -10.18
CA ARG A 120 -47.78 -27.43 -11.42
C ARG A 120 -48.31 -28.87 -11.50
N LEU A 121 -48.45 -29.55 -10.37
CA LEU A 121 -48.99 -30.92 -10.31
C LEU A 121 -50.48 -30.98 -10.67
N ILE A 122 -51.27 -29.99 -10.25
CA ILE A 122 -52.72 -29.91 -10.56
C ILE A 122 -53.04 -29.27 -11.92
N GLY A 123 -52.01 -28.79 -12.65
CA GLY A 123 -52.16 -28.19 -13.98
C GLY A 123 -52.31 -26.66 -14.01
N SER A 124 -52.22 -25.99 -12.85
CA SER A 124 -52.37 -24.53 -12.70
C SER A 124 -51.05 -23.80 -13.00
N GLY A 125 -50.74 -23.67 -14.29
CA GLY A 125 -49.48 -23.10 -14.76
C GLY A 125 -49.29 -21.61 -14.46
N ALA A 126 -50.32 -20.79 -14.66
CA ALA A 126 -50.24 -19.33 -14.50
C ALA A 126 -50.00 -18.94 -13.03
N GLU A 127 -50.76 -19.55 -12.12
CA GLU A 127 -50.65 -19.36 -10.67
C GLU A 127 -49.29 -19.89 -10.16
N ALA A 128 -48.76 -20.96 -10.77
CA ALA A 128 -47.44 -21.49 -10.43
C ALA A 128 -46.32 -20.51 -10.82
N ASP A 129 -46.44 -19.82 -11.95
CA ASP A 129 -45.48 -18.81 -12.40
C ASP A 129 -45.60 -17.51 -11.58
N GLU A 130 -46.79 -17.16 -11.09
CA GLU A 130 -46.97 -16.09 -10.09
C GLU A 130 -46.30 -16.43 -8.75
N VAL A 131 -46.52 -17.63 -8.22
CA VAL A 131 -45.82 -18.11 -7.00
C VAL A 131 -44.30 -18.18 -7.23
N GLN A 132 -43.84 -18.57 -8.42
CA GLN A 132 -42.43 -18.53 -8.78
C GLN A 132 -41.87 -17.10 -8.74
N THR A 133 -42.65 -16.10 -9.18
CA THR A 133 -42.28 -14.68 -9.14
C THR A 133 -42.16 -14.19 -7.69
N ILE A 134 -43.11 -14.53 -6.82
CA ILE A 134 -43.03 -14.26 -5.37
C ILE A 134 -41.77 -14.91 -4.76
N LYS A 135 -41.46 -16.15 -5.15
CA LYS A 135 -40.26 -16.89 -4.69
C LYS A 135 -38.95 -16.25 -5.14
N ARG A 136 -38.89 -15.70 -6.37
CA ARG A 136 -37.73 -14.93 -6.85
C ARG A 136 -37.58 -13.60 -6.09
N ASN A 137 -38.68 -12.90 -5.83
CA ASN A 137 -38.66 -11.64 -5.08
C ASN A 137 -38.18 -11.84 -3.63
N LEU A 138 -38.59 -12.91 -2.96
CA LEU A 138 -38.10 -13.24 -1.62
C LEU A 138 -36.56 -13.38 -1.62
N ARG A 139 -35.98 -14.16 -2.55
CA ARG A 139 -34.52 -14.30 -2.67
C ARG A 139 -33.79 -12.97 -2.87
N ARG A 140 -34.37 -12.04 -3.65
CA ARG A 140 -33.81 -10.69 -3.84
C ARG A 140 -33.75 -9.95 -2.52
N VAL A 141 -34.86 -9.93 -1.78
CA VAL A 141 -34.96 -9.29 -0.46
C VAL A 141 -34.00 -9.91 0.57
N THR A 142 -33.79 -11.23 0.56
CA THR A 142 -32.83 -11.88 1.46
C THR A 142 -31.39 -11.46 1.14
N ALA A 143 -31.01 -11.41 -0.14
CA ALA A 143 -29.70 -10.89 -0.54
C ALA A 143 -29.52 -9.41 -0.13
N ASP A 144 -30.54 -8.57 -0.36
CA ASP A 144 -30.52 -7.16 0.05
C ASP A 144 -30.43 -6.99 1.58
N LYS A 145 -30.95 -7.93 2.40
CA LYS A 145 -30.79 -7.93 3.87
C LYS A 145 -29.34 -8.23 4.30
N ASP A 146 -28.68 -9.20 3.66
CA ASP A 146 -27.30 -9.55 4.00
C ASP A 146 -26.31 -8.49 3.49
N ASP A 147 -26.54 -7.93 2.30
CA ASP A 147 -25.86 -6.72 1.83
C ASP A 147 -26.03 -5.58 2.86
N LYS A 148 -27.25 -5.35 3.41
CA LYS A 148 -27.47 -4.35 4.48
C LYS A 148 -26.69 -4.59 5.76
N LYS A 149 -26.41 -5.84 6.16
CA LYS A 149 -25.52 -6.12 7.30
C LYS A 149 -24.07 -5.71 7.02
N VAL A 150 -23.59 -5.96 5.80
CA VAL A 150 -22.23 -5.55 5.36
C VAL A 150 -22.15 -4.03 5.24
N LEU A 151 -23.16 -3.38 4.64
CA LEU A 151 -23.26 -1.92 4.50
C LEU A 151 -23.21 -1.21 5.86
N LYS A 152 -23.83 -1.78 6.90
CA LYS A 152 -23.79 -1.22 8.27
C LYS A 152 -22.39 -1.27 8.92
N ALA A 153 -21.49 -2.12 8.43
CA ALA A 153 -20.07 -2.15 8.80
C ALA A 153 -19.17 -1.33 7.85
N ALA A 154 -19.73 -0.76 6.77
CA ALA A 154 -19.04 0.02 5.75
C ALA A 154 -19.33 1.54 5.83
N VAL A 155 -19.84 2.02 6.98
CA VAL A 155 -20.10 3.44 7.26
C VAL A 155 -18.77 4.18 7.49
N ASP A 156 -18.02 4.37 6.40
CA ASP A 156 -16.65 4.92 6.38
C ASP A 156 -16.63 6.41 5.96
N ASN A 157 -17.78 7.08 6.06
CA ASN A 157 -17.97 8.45 5.57
C ASN A 157 -18.34 9.40 6.72
N PRO A 158 -17.35 10.11 7.29
CA PRO A 158 -17.59 11.13 8.31
C PRO A 158 -18.14 12.42 7.71
N GLU A 159 -18.88 13.15 8.54
CA GLU A 159 -19.50 14.43 8.18
C GLU A 159 -18.44 15.52 7.93
N ALA A 160 -18.78 16.50 7.10
CA ALA A 160 -18.02 17.72 6.86
C ALA A 160 -18.83 18.91 7.37
N THR A 161 -18.23 19.72 8.26
CA THR A 161 -18.96 20.67 9.09
C THR A 161 -19.66 21.74 8.24
N GLY A 162 -21.00 21.72 8.22
CA GLY A 162 -21.81 22.70 7.48
C GLY A 162 -22.00 22.40 5.98
N LEU A 163 -21.58 21.23 5.49
CA LEU A 163 -21.93 20.75 4.15
C LEU A 163 -23.02 19.68 4.25
N LYS A 164 -24.03 19.75 3.37
CA LYS A 164 -25.07 18.72 3.30
C LYS A 164 -24.53 17.42 2.67
N PRO A 165 -24.98 16.25 3.13
CA PRO A 165 -24.75 14.99 2.42
C PRO A 165 -25.31 15.05 1.00
N TRP A 166 -24.63 14.41 0.05
CA TRP A 166 -25.01 14.47 -1.37
C TRP A 166 -26.45 13.99 -1.63
N ARG A 167 -26.92 13.07 -0.80
CA ARG A 167 -28.26 12.46 -0.84
C ARG A 167 -29.40 13.45 -0.60
N GLU A 168 -29.15 14.42 0.26
CA GLU A 168 -30.12 15.47 0.61
C GLU A 168 -30.14 16.60 -0.43
N VAL A 169 -29.13 16.65 -1.30
CA VAL A 169 -28.94 17.70 -2.31
C VAL A 169 -29.39 17.22 -3.68
N LEU A 170 -29.05 15.99 -4.08
CA LEU A 170 -29.42 15.44 -5.38
C LEU A 170 -29.72 13.94 -5.27
N PRO A 171 -31.00 13.53 -5.20
CA PRO A 171 -31.37 12.12 -5.20
C PRO A 171 -31.11 11.46 -6.57
N PRO A 172 -30.77 10.16 -6.60
CA PRO A 172 -30.75 9.39 -7.83
C PRO A 172 -32.18 9.22 -8.39
N HIS A 173 -32.30 8.77 -9.65
CA HIS A 173 -33.58 8.31 -10.18
C HIS A 173 -34.05 7.01 -9.49
N ASP A 174 -35.36 6.73 -9.52
CA ASP A 174 -35.98 5.65 -8.73
C ASP A 174 -35.48 4.24 -9.12
N ASP A 175 -35.14 4.03 -10.38
CA ASP A 175 -34.50 2.81 -10.90
C ASP A 175 -33.13 2.53 -10.24
N VAL A 176 -32.26 3.54 -10.16
CA VAL A 176 -30.97 3.50 -9.48
C VAL A 176 -31.17 3.40 -7.97
N ALA A 177 -32.08 4.17 -7.39
CA ALA A 177 -32.39 4.15 -5.95
C ALA A 177 -32.85 2.75 -5.49
N THR A 178 -33.78 2.14 -6.21
CA THR A 178 -34.35 0.81 -5.89
C THR A 178 -33.46 -0.36 -6.35
N GLY A 179 -32.45 -0.10 -7.18
CA GLY A 179 -31.55 -1.14 -7.71
C GLY A 179 -32.21 -2.03 -8.76
N ASN A 180 -33.28 -1.53 -9.39
CA ASN A 180 -34.09 -2.24 -10.37
C ASN A 180 -33.66 -1.94 -11.81
N PHE A 181 -32.39 -1.54 -12.02
CA PHE A 181 -31.82 -1.28 -13.33
C PHE A 181 -31.30 -2.57 -13.99
N ALA A 182 -31.75 -2.88 -15.20
CA ALA A 182 -31.27 -4.03 -15.95
C ALA A 182 -29.99 -3.71 -16.75
N SER A 183 -29.12 -4.71 -16.97
CA SER A 183 -27.91 -4.52 -17.80
C SER A 183 -28.19 -4.27 -19.29
N SER A 184 -29.43 -4.55 -19.72
CA SER A 184 -30.02 -4.19 -21.01
C SER A 184 -30.52 -2.75 -21.07
N GLU A 185 -30.86 -2.14 -19.93
CA GLU A 185 -31.48 -0.80 -19.83
C GLU A 185 -30.49 0.36 -20.05
N PHE A 186 -29.20 0.04 -20.21
CA PHE A 186 -28.15 0.96 -20.67
C PHE A 186 -27.67 0.63 -22.09
N ALA A 187 -28.34 -0.29 -22.79
CA ALA A 187 -28.10 -0.63 -24.19
C ALA A 187 -29.28 -0.13 -25.03
N ALA A 188 -29.12 1.04 -25.64
CA ALA A 188 -30.04 1.53 -26.65
C ALA A 188 -30.16 0.51 -27.81
N ASP A 189 -31.38 0.13 -28.16
CA ASP A 189 -31.68 -0.85 -29.21
C ASP A 189 -32.71 -0.24 -30.18
N LEU A 190 -32.22 0.17 -31.36
CA LEU A 190 -33.06 0.81 -32.38
C LEU A 190 -34.15 -0.14 -32.90
N HIS A 191 -33.87 -1.45 -33.00
CA HIS A 191 -34.83 -2.41 -33.51
C HIS A 191 -36.00 -2.59 -32.53
N LYS A 192 -35.72 -2.75 -31.23
CA LYS A 192 -36.79 -2.90 -30.22
C LYS A 192 -37.69 -1.67 -30.13
N VAL A 193 -37.13 -0.47 -30.20
CA VAL A 193 -37.90 0.79 -30.17
C VAL A 193 -38.70 0.98 -31.46
N ALA A 194 -38.13 0.63 -32.62
CA ALA A 194 -38.83 0.78 -33.90
C ALA A 194 -40.00 -0.22 -34.07
N PHE A 195 -39.86 -1.46 -33.58
CA PHE A 195 -40.81 -2.55 -33.81
C PHE A 195 -41.60 -3.00 -32.56
N GLY A 196 -41.50 -2.26 -31.45
CA GLY A 196 -42.39 -2.42 -30.29
C GLY A 196 -42.07 -3.58 -29.33
N GLY A 197 -40.81 -4.02 -29.28
CA GLY A 197 -40.40 -5.16 -28.44
C GLY A 197 -40.33 -4.89 -26.93
N GLU A 198 -40.18 -3.62 -26.52
CA GLU A 198 -40.07 -3.20 -25.11
C GLU A 198 -40.85 -1.89 -24.87
N GLN A 199 -42.18 -1.99 -24.71
CA GLN A 199 -43.05 -0.84 -24.41
C GLN A 199 -42.79 -0.21 -23.02
N ASP A 200 -42.25 -0.99 -22.08
CA ASP A 200 -41.89 -0.54 -20.72
C ASP A 200 -40.48 0.11 -20.63
N SER A 201 -39.78 0.33 -21.74
CA SER A 201 -38.44 0.96 -21.71
C SER A 201 -38.50 2.49 -21.81
N ASP A 202 -37.67 3.19 -21.02
CA ASP A 202 -37.46 4.65 -21.11
C ASP A 202 -37.01 5.15 -22.51
N TYR A 203 -36.57 4.22 -23.37
CA TYR A 203 -36.14 4.50 -24.73
C TYR A 203 -37.28 4.52 -25.74
N ALA A 204 -38.47 4.00 -25.40
CA ALA A 204 -39.61 3.93 -26.31
C ALA A 204 -40.43 5.24 -26.37
N ASP A 205 -40.55 5.95 -25.25
CA ASP A 205 -41.25 7.24 -25.17
C ASP A 205 -40.33 8.42 -25.54
N PRO A 206 -40.64 9.24 -26.58
CA PRO A 206 -39.83 10.39 -26.96
C PRO A 206 -39.58 11.39 -25.83
N VAL A 207 -40.60 11.69 -25.01
CA VAL A 207 -40.52 12.73 -23.98
C VAL A 207 -39.59 12.31 -22.84
N THR A 208 -39.73 11.07 -22.38
CA THR A 208 -38.88 10.45 -21.35
C THR A 208 -37.46 10.24 -21.86
N PHE A 209 -37.30 9.82 -23.12
CA PHE A 209 -35.99 9.71 -23.77
C PHE A 209 -35.23 11.04 -23.74
N PHE A 210 -35.83 12.14 -24.19
CA PHE A 210 -35.17 13.45 -24.17
C PHE A 210 -34.98 13.99 -22.75
N ARG A 211 -35.88 13.71 -21.80
CA ARG A 211 -35.73 14.10 -20.39
C ARG A 211 -34.51 13.43 -19.73
N ARG A 212 -34.24 12.17 -20.06
CA ARG A 212 -33.10 11.37 -19.57
C ARG A 212 -31.86 11.46 -20.48
N THR A 213 -31.88 12.28 -21.54
CA THR A 213 -30.75 12.49 -22.46
C THR A 213 -30.14 13.86 -22.25
N TYR A 214 -28.80 13.92 -22.13
CA TYR A 214 -28.08 15.18 -22.17
C TYR A 214 -27.81 15.57 -23.63
N LEU A 215 -28.21 16.79 -24.03
CA LEU A 215 -27.95 17.32 -25.37
C LEU A 215 -26.49 17.77 -25.49
N THR A 216 -25.64 16.85 -25.96
CA THR A 216 -24.24 17.14 -26.32
C THR A 216 -24.16 18.07 -27.53
N GLU A 217 -23.04 18.75 -27.74
CA GLU A 217 -22.77 19.58 -28.92
C GLU A 217 -22.99 18.77 -30.20
N GLY A 218 -22.43 17.56 -30.26
CA GLY A 218 -22.60 16.63 -31.39
C GLY A 218 -24.05 16.17 -31.61
N LEU A 219 -24.82 15.93 -30.54
CA LEU A 219 -26.24 15.55 -30.68
C LEU A 219 -27.11 16.76 -31.06
N THR A 220 -26.80 17.93 -30.53
CA THR A 220 -27.46 19.22 -30.81
C THR A 220 -27.32 19.58 -32.29
N ASP A 221 -26.10 19.49 -32.82
CA ASP A 221 -25.79 19.71 -34.23
C ASP A 221 -26.46 18.66 -35.14
N LEU A 222 -26.42 17.37 -34.76
CA LEU A 222 -27.09 16.30 -35.49
C LEU A 222 -28.61 16.52 -35.59
N VAL A 223 -29.27 16.79 -34.47
CA VAL A 223 -30.72 17.06 -34.42
C VAL A 223 -31.06 18.32 -35.21
N GLY A 224 -30.29 19.41 -35.04
CA GLY A 224 -30.52 20.66 -35.78
C GLY A 224 -30.40 20.49 -37.30
N ARG A 225 -29.38 19.76 -37.77
CA ARG A 225 -29.23 19.40 -39.20
C ARG A 225 -30.36 18.52 -39.70
N ALA A 226 -30.75 17.51 -38.93
CA ALA A 226 -31.83 16.60 -39.30
C ALA A 226 -33.18 17.34 -39.42
N VAL A 227 -33.51 18.20 -38.45
CA VAL A 227 -34.71 19.04 -38.49
C VAL A 227 -34.72 19.92 -39.74
N ARG A 228 -33.62 20.61 -40.04
CA ARG A 228 -33.50 21.44 -41.25
C ARG A 228 -33.68 20.62 -42.52
N ARG A 229 -33.03 19.46 -42.64
CA ARG A 229 -33.16 18.57 -43.82
C ARG A 229 -34.60 18.09 -44.03
N LEU A 230 -35.26 17.65 -42.95
CA LEU A 230 -36.66 17.18 -42.98
C LEU A 230 -37.66 18.32 -43.25
N ALA A 231 -37.33 19.56 -42.88
CA ALA A 231 -38.09 20.78 -43.20
C ALA A 231 -37.87 21.30 -44.64
N GLY A 232 -37.02 20.63 -45.44
CA GLY A 232 -36.75 20.99 -46.84
C GLY A 232 -35.57 21.94 -47.08
N ASP A 233 -34.67 22.13 -46.11
CA ASP A 233 -33.40 22.84 -46.32
C ASP A 233 -32.43 21.95 -47.12
N ASP A 234 -32.28 22.21 -48.42
CA ASP A 234 -31.32 21.52 -49.29
C ASP A 234 -29.85 21.90 -49.01
N ASN A 235 -29.58 22.86 -48.13
CA ASN A 235 -28.23 23.14 -47.64
C ASN A 235 -27.86 22.28 -46.41
N ALA A 236 -28.82 21.57 -45.81
CA ALA A 236 -28.56 20.63 -44.73
C ALA A 236 -28.03 19.29 -45.28
N PRO A 237 -27.05 18.63 -44.64
CA PRO A 237 -26.48 17.38 -45.15
C PRO A 237 -27.54 16.28 -45.35
N PRO A 238 -27.65 15.69 -46.57
CA PRO A 238 -28.62 14.64 -46.86
C PRO A 238 -28.19 13.25 -46.36
N VAL A 239 -26.87 13.06 -46.18
CA VAL A 239 -26.27 11.81 -45.70
C VAL A 239 -25.34 12.12 -44.53
N ILE A 240 -25.52 11.42 -43.41
CA ILE A 240 -24.70 11.57 -42.21
C ILE A 240 -24.13 10.20 -41.82
N ASN A 241 -22.81 10.14 -41.60
CA ASN A 241 -22.13 8.94 -41.11
C ASN A 241 -21.85 9.07 -39.62
N LEU A 242 -22.50 8.24 -38.81
CA LEU A 242 -22.25 8.15 -37.37
C LEU A 242 -21.03 7.27 -37.12
N GLN A 243 -19.86 7.91 -37.09
CA GLN A 243 -18.62 7.29 -36.65
C GLN A 243 -18.41 7.53 -35.16
N THR A 244 -18.06 6.47 -34.43
CA THR A 244 -17.57 6.56 -33.04
C THR A 244 -16.26 5.80 -32.97
N ASN A 245 -15.22 6.43 -32.43
CA ASN A 245 -13.92 5.76 -32.26
C ASN A 245 -14.05 4.58 -31.28
N PHE A 246 -14.79 4.74 -30.17
CA PHE A 246 -15.05 3.67 -29.20
C PHE A 246 -16.35 3.90 -28.40
N GLY A 247 -17.26 2.91 -28.44
CA GLY A 247 -18.24 2.63 -27.38
C GLY A 247 -19.29 3.70 -26.99
N GLY A 248 -20.50 3.57 -27.53
CA GLY A 248 -21.73 4.15 -26.95
C GLY A 248 -22.09 5.56 -27.41
N GLY A 249 -22.90 5.65 -28.49
CA GLY A 249 -23.44 6.93 -28.96
C GLY A 249 -24.24 6.85 -30.28
N LYS A 250 -23.84 5.98 -31.22
CA LYS A 250 -24.47 5.84 -32.56
C LYS A 250 -25.97 5.54 -32.47
N THR A 251 -26.33 4.40 -31.86
CA THR A 251 -27.73 3.95 -31.71
C THR A 251 -28.57 4.91 -30.86
N HIS A 252 -27.97 5.56 -29.83
CA HIS A 252 -28.65 6.60 -29.05
C HIS A 252 -28.97 7.85 -29.89
N SER A 253 -28.03 8.26 -30.75
CA SER A 253 -28.23 9.36 -31.69
C SER A 253 -29.27 9.03 -32.76
N MET A 254 -29.29 7.79 -33.25
CA MET A 254 -30.35 7.30 -34.14
C MET A 254 -31.72 7.29 -33.46
N LEU A 255 -31.83 6.87 -32.20
CA LEU A 255 -33.08 6.96 -31.42
C LEU A 255 -33.55 8.40 -31.25
N ALA A 256 -32.65 9.37 -31.02
CA ALA A 256 -33.02 10.78 -30.96
C ALA A 256 -33.67 11.25 -32.28
N LEU A 257 -33.12 10.85 -33.43
CA LEU A 257 -33.69 11.16 -34.74
C LEU A 257 -35.01 10.43 -35.01
N TRP A 258 -35.13 9.16 -34.61
CA TRP A 258 -36.36 8.37 -34.68
C TRP A 258 -37.51 9.02 -33.90
N HIS A 259 -37.19 9.59 -32.74
CA HIS A 259 -38.13 10.28 -31.85
C HIS A 259 -38.50 11.69 -32.34
N VAL A 260 -37.56 12.47 -32.87
CA VAL A 260 -37.87 13.76 -33.51
C VAL A 260 -38.78 13.56 -34.73
N ALA A 261 -38.50 12.54 -35.55
CA ALA A 261 -39.32 12.17 -36.70
C ALA A 261 -40.68 11.54 -36.34
N ALA A 262 -40.96 11.27 -35.05
CA ALA A 262 -42.29 10.83 -34.62
C ALA A 262 -43.37 11.93 -34.77
N GLY A 263 -42.96 13.20 -34.93
CA GLY A 263 -43.87 14.30 -35.25
C GLY A 263 -44.66 14.86 -34.07
N LEU A 264 -44.23 14.62 -32.82
CA LEU A 264 -44.89 15.15 -31.63
C LEU A 264 -44.93 16.70 -31.60
N PRO A 265 -45.94 17.31 -30.96
CA PRO A 265 -45.94 18.74 -30.67
C PRO A 265 -44.65 19.19 -29.96
N VAL A 266 -44.06 20.30 -30.41
CA VAL A 266 -42.79 20.80 -29.87
C VAL A 266 -42.85 21.11 -28.36
N GLY A 267 -44.04 21.47 -27.84
CA GLY A 267 -44.26 21.77 -26.42
C GLY A 267 -44.31 20.54 -25.50
N ASP A 268 -44.34 19.33 -26.03
CA ASP A 268 -44.30 18.09 -25.23
C ASP A 268 -42.86 17.70 -24.87
N PHE A 269 -41.87 18.19 -25.62
CA PHE A 269 -40.45 17.96 -25.36
C PHE A 269 -39.93 18.81 -24.18
N PRO A 270 -38.87 18.37 -23.48
CA PRO A 270 -38.18 19.18 -22.48
C PRO A 270 -37.69 20.51 -23.07
N GLN A 271 -37.67 21.59 -22.27
CA GLN A 271 -37.42 22.96 -22.73
C GLN A 271 -36.19 23.10 -23.64
N GLU A 272 -35.02 22.58 -23.26
CA GLU A 272 -33.79 22.65 -24.08
C GLU A 272 -33.95 21.97 -25.45
N THR A 273 -34.73 20.88 -25.51
CA THR A 273 -35.05 20.18 -26.76
C THR A 273 -36.06 20.99 -27.58
N ALA A 274 -37.11 21.53 -26.94
CA ALA A 274 -38.10 22.38 -27.59
C ALA A 274 -37.47 23.64 -28.21
N ASP A 275 -36.53 24.27 -27.49
CA ASP A 275 -35.76 25.43 -27.97
C ASP A 275 -34.89 25.06 -29.18
N LEU A 276 -34.16 23.94 -29.11
CA LEU A 276 -33.34 23.42 -30.21
C LEU A 276 -34.18 23.11 -31.48
N LEU A 277 -35.31 22.43 -31.31
CA LEU A 277 -36.22 22.09 -32.40
C LEU A 277 -36.81 23.36 -33.03
N THR A 278 -37.26 24.31 -32.20
CA THR A 278 -37.82 25.59 -32.66
C THR A 278 -36.78 26.43 -33.41
N ALA A 279 -35.54 26.51 -32.90
CA ALA A 279 -34.45 27.27 -33.53
C ALA A 279 -34.04 26.73 -34.90
N ASN A 280 -34.32 25.46 -35.21
CA ASN A 280 -34.02 24.82 -36.50
C ASN A 280 -35.24 24.68 -37.42
N GLY A 281 -36.41 25.24 -37.04
CA GLY A 281 -37.60 25.25 -37.88
C GLY A 281 -38.44 23.97 -37.86
N TYR A 282 -38.40 23.22 -36.75
CA TYR A 282 -39.22 22.02 -36.56
C TYR A 282 -40.72 22.28 -36.76
N GLN A 283 -41.38 21.39 -37.51
CA GLN A 283 -42.82 21.40 -37.70
C GLN A 283 -43.38 20.05 -37.25
N ALA A 284 -44.41 20.07 -36.40
CA ALA A 284 -45.10 18.87 -35.97
C ALA A 284 -45.85 18.26 -37.17
N GLY A 285 -45.41 17.10 -37.61
CA GLY A 285 -45.93 16.38 -38.77
C GLY A 285 -45.31 14.99 -38.87
N MET A 286 -46.05 14.04 -39.43
CA MET A 286 -45.58 12.66 -39.55
C MET A 286 -44.54 12.55 -40.67
N VAL A 287 -43.29 12.30 -40.28
CA VAL A 287 -42.18 11.97 -41.18
C VAL A 287 -42.14 10.45 -41.36
N ASN A 288 -41.87 9.96 -42.56
CA ASN A 288 -41.70 8.52 -42.78
C ASN A 288 -40.39 8.05 -42.14
N ARG A 289 -40.41 6.93 -41.41
CA ARG A 289 -39.26 6.46 -40.64
C ARG A 289 -38.89 5.03 -41.04
N VAL A 290 -37.62 4.82 -41.36
CA VAL A 290 -37.04 3.50 -41.65
C VAL A 290 -35.93 3.22 -40.65
N ALA A 291 -35.96 2.03 -40.05
CA ALA A 291 -34.94 1.51 -39.14
C ALA A 291 -34.51 0.11 -39.62
N ILE A 292 -33.29 0.02 -40.12
CA ILE A 292 -32.66 -1.22 -40.55
C ILE A 292 -31.49 -1.49 -39.60
N VAL A 293 -31.47 -2.65 -38.95
CA VAL A 293 -30.40 -3.04 -38.02
C VAL A 293 -29.74 -4.32 -38.53
N GLY A 294 -28.48 -4.22 -38.95
CA GLY A 294 -27.78 -5.28 -39.70
C GLY A 294 -27.54 -6.60 -38.93
N ASN A 295 -27.64 -6.57 -37.59
CA ASN A 295 -27.59 -7.78 -36.75
C ASN A 295 -28.96 -8.46 -36.59
N HIS A 296 -30.06 -7.79 -36.95
CA HIS A 296 -31.42 -8.33 -36.84
C HIS A 296 -31.96 -8.84 -38.18
N PHE A 297 -31.77 -8.08 -39.26
CA PHE A 297 -32.32 -8.45 -40.58
C PHE A 297 -31.55 -9.62 -41.21
N SER A 298 -32.24 -10.73 -41.46
CA SER A 298 -31.68 -11.95 -42.03
C SER A 298 -31.12 -11.76 -43.46
N PRO A 299 -29.85 -12.10 -43.73
CA PRO A 299 -29.30 -12.18 -45.09
C PRO A 299 -29.97 -13.22 -46.00
N ALA A 300 -30.75 -14.14 -45.41
CA ALA A 300 -31.55 -15.13 -46.13
C ALA A 300 -32.98 -14.62 -46.46
N GLY A 301 -33.32 -13.38 -46.12
CA GLY A 301 -34.66 -12.82 -46.28
C GLY A 301 -35.61 -13.19 -45.15
N GLU A 302 -36.73 -12.47 -45.06
CA GLU A 302 -37.73 -12.59 -43.99
C GLU A 302 -39.17 -12.44 -44.50
N PRO A 303 -40.11 -13.30 -44.04
CA PRO A 303 -41.53 -13.10 -44.31
C PRO A 303 -42.08 -11.94 -43.47
N LYS A 304 -42.76 -10.97 -44.10
CA LYS A 304 -43.42 -9.88 -43.37
C LYS A 304 -44.88 -10.23 -43.05
N THR A 305 -45.34 -9.79 -41.87
CA THR A 305 -46.69 -10.09 -41.36
C THR A 305 -47.76 -9.54 -42.32
N GLY A 306 -48.49 -10.43 -42.99
CA GLY A 306 -49.47 -10.04 -44.02
C GLY A 306 -48.87 -9.47 -45.31
N GLY A 307 -47.57 -9.64 -45.53
CA GLY A 307 -46.80 -9.07 -46.63
C GLY A 307 -46.00 -10.10 -47.45
N PRO A 308 -45.12 -9.63 -48.35
CA PRO A 308 -44.23 -10.49 -49.12
C PRO A 308 -43.11 -11.07 -48.25
N HIS A 309 -42.38 -12.05 -48.81
CA HIS A 309 -41.06 -12.39 -48.31
C HIS A 309 -40.06 -11.38 -48.88
N VAL A 310 -39.44 -10.59 -48.01
CA VAL A 310 -38.49 -9.53 -48.37
C VAL A 310 -37.08 -10.11 -48.32
N ASN A 311 -36.36 -10.05 -49.43
CA ASN A 311 -35.06 -10.71 -49.58
C ASN A 311 -33.88 -9.79 -49.18
N THR A 312 -34.02 -8.48 -49.37
CA THR A 312 -32.89 -7.53 -49.42
C THR A 312 -33.12 -6.25 -48.62
N LEU A 313 -32.04 -5.49 -48.36
CA LEU A 313 -32.13 -4.21 -47.65
C LEU A 313 -32.96 -3.14 -48.40
N TRP A 314 -33.00 -3.17 -49.73
CA TRP A 314 -33.83 -2.24 -50.50
C TRP A 314 -35.31 -2.63 -50.50
N GLY A 315 -35.62 -3.94 -50.51
CA GLY A 315 -36.97 -4.44 -50.25
C GLY A 315 -37.45 -4.05 -48.85
N GLU A 316 -36.57 -4.15 -47.84
CA GLU A 316 -36.88 -3.76 -46.45
C GLU A 316 -37.15 -2.26 -46.33
N LEU A 317 -36.27 -1.43 -46.90
CA LEU A 317 -36.41 0.02 -46.93
C LEU A 317 -37.75 0.43 -47.57
N ALA A 318 -38.11 -0.17 -48.71
CA ALA A 318 -39.37 0.11 -49.37
C ALA A 318 -40.57 -0.35 -48.53
N TRP A 319 -40.53 -1.57 -47.98
CA TRP A 319 -41.61 -2.07 -47.13
C TRP A 319 -41.86 -1.18 -45.90
N GLN A 320 -40.81 -0.62 -45.28
CA GLN A 320 -40.96 0.29 -44.15
C GLN A 320 -41.47 1.70 -44.56
N LEU A 321 -41.11 2.22 -45.74
CA LEU A 321 -41.58 3.54 -46.20
C LEU A 321 -43.09 3.61 -46.51
N GLY A 322 -43.66 2.53 -47.04
CA GLY A 322 -45.05 2.55 -47.52
C GLY A 322 -45.69 1.19 -47.74
N GLY A 323 -45.21 0.15 -47.04
CA GLY A 323 -45.75 -1.20 -47.10
C GLY A 323 -45.77 -1.78 -48.52
N ALA A 324 -46.88 -2.41 -48.89
CA ALA A 324 -47.03 -3.10 -50.16
C ALA A 324 -46.92 -2.17 -51.39
N GLU A 325 -47.42 -0.94 -51.32
CA GLU A 325 -47.33 0.00 -52.45
C GLU A 325 -45.90 0.46 -52.73
N ALA A 326 -45.12 0.66 -51.67
CA ALA A 326 -43.72 1.04 -51.80
C ALA A 326 -42.86 -0.14 -52.24
N TYR A 327 -43.05 -1.32 -51.63
CA TYR A 327 -42.36 -2.55 -52.02
C TYR A 327 -42.61 -2.91 -53.49
N ALA A 328 -43.82 -2.68 -54.02
CA ALA A 328 -44.13 -2.95 -55.43
C ALA A 328 -43.22 -2.21 -56.43
N LEU A 329 -42.64 -1.05 -56.07
CA LEU A 329 -41.70 -0.31 -56.90
C LEU A 329 -40.33 -1.00 -57.02
N VAL A 330 -39.96 -1.83 -56.04
CA VAL A 330 -38.65 -2.53 -55.98
C VAL A 330 -38.78 -4.05 -55.99
N ALA A 331 -40.00 -4.60 -56.10
CA ALA A 331 -40.27 -6.03 -55.94
C ALA A 331 -39.50 -6.91 -56.94
N GLU A 332 -39.35 -6.47 -58.19
CA GLU A 332 -38.55 -7.19 -59.19
C GLU A 332 -37.06 -7.18 -58.82
N ALA A 333 -36.54 -6.05 -58.32
CA ALA A 333 -35.16 -5.92 -57.87
C ALA A 333 -34.88 -6.75 -56.60
N ASP A 334 -35.81 -6.81 -55.65
CA ASP A 334 -35.72 -7.66 -54.45
C ASP A 334 -35.72 -9.16 -54.79
N VAL A 335 -36.62 -9.60 -55.68
CA VAL A 335 -36.69 -11.00 -56.13
C VAL A 335 -35.45 -11.39 -56.95
N ASN A 336 -34.97 -10.51 -57.82
CA ASN A 336 -33.77 -10.75 -58.63
C ASN A 336 -32.46 -10.56 -57.84
N ARG A 337 -32.53 -10.05 -56.60
CA ARG A 337 -31.40 -9.79 -55.70
C ARG A 337 -30.37 -8.79 -56.25
N THR A 338 -30.81 -7.91 -57.16
CA THR A 338 -29.99 -6.86 -57.80
C THR A 338 -30.42 -5.47 -57.34
N PRO A 339 -29.51 -4.49 -57.15
CA PRO A 339 -29.86 -3.14 -56.72
C PRO A 339 -30.89 -2.44 -57.63
N PRO A 340 -31.87 -1.70 -57.07
CA PRO A 340 -33.06 -1.21 -57.80
C PRO A 340 -32.82 -0.02 -58.75
N GLY A 341 -31.62 0.57 -58.78
CA GLY A 341 -31.28 1.68 -59.67
C GLY A 341 -32.25 2.87 -59.57
N ALA A 342 -32.79 3.31 -60.71
CA ALA A 342 -33.66 4.48 -60.80
C ALA A 342 -34.94 4.39 -59.96
N ALA A 343 -35.48 3.19 -59.73
CA ALA A 343 -36.69 2.98 -58.91
C ALA A 343 -36.49 3.46 -57.45
N LEU A 344 -35.25 3.50 -56.96
CA LEU A 344 -34.92 4.04 -55.63
C LEU A 344 -35.16 5.56 -55.55
N HIS A 345 -34.88 6.31 -56.61
CA HIS A 345 -35.16 7.74 -56.66
C HIS A 345 -36.67 8.02 -56.68
N GLU A 346 -37.44 7.25 -57.47
CA GLU A 346 -38.90 7.35 -57.51
C GLU A 346 -39.54 7.00 -56.16
N LEU A 347 -39.04 5.95 -55.50
CA LEU A 347 -39.45 5.55 -54.15
C LEU A 347 -39.20 6.67 -53.13
N LEU A 348 -37.98 7.21 -53.04
CA LEU A 348 -37.66 8.26 -52.07
C LEU A 348 -38.44 9.55 -52.35
N ALA A 349 -38.62 9.93 -53.62
CA ALA A 349 -39.40 11.10 -54.00
C ALA A 349 -40.90 10.95 -53.66
N LYS A 350 -41.48 9.75 -53.81
CA LYS A 350 -42.90 9.48 -53.46
C LYS A 350 -43.17 9.53 -51.95
N TYR A 351 -42.19 9.13 -51.12
CA TYR A 351 -42.36 8.99 -49.66
C TYR A 351 -41.54 10.02 -48.84
N SER A 352 -41.15 11.15 -49.44
CA SER A 352 -40.56 12.29 -48.72
C SER A 352 -41.64 13.11 -47.96
N PRO A 353 -41.36 13.67 -46.76
CA PRO A 353 -40.11 13.61 -46.00
C PRO A 353 -39.89 12.26 -45.30
N ALA A 354 -38.63 11.83 -45.25
CA ALA A 354 -38.25 10.56 -44.64
C ALA A 354 -36.90 10.61 -43.91
N VAL A 355 -36.81 9.91 -42.78
CA VAL A 355 -35.55 9.57 -42.12
C VAL A 355 -35.26 8.08 -42.27
N ILE A 356 -34.07 7.75 -42.74
CA ILE A 356 -33.63 6.38 -43.00
C ILE A 356 -32.41 6.11 -42.12
N LEU A 357 -32.57 5.21 -41.15
CA LEU A 357 -31.56 4.85 -40.16
C LEU A 357 -31.06 3.43 -40.46
N ILE A 358 -29.76 3.28 -40.74
CA ILE A 358 -29.12 1.98 -40.99
C ILE A 358 -28.02 1.75 -39.95
N ASP A 359 -28.35 0.98 -38.91
CA ASP A 359 -27.43 0.59 -37.85
C ASP A 359 -26.70 -0.72 -38.19
N GLU A 360 -25.43 -0.82 -37.80
CA GLU A 360 -24.56 -2.00 -38.01
C GLU A 360 -24.54 -2.61 -39.44
N TRP A 361 -24.54 -1.80 -40.51
CA TRP A 361 -24.49 -2.29 -41.91
C TRP A 361 -23.27 -3.19 -42.19
N VAL A 362 -22.10 -2.91 -41.59
CA VAL A 362 -20.90 -3.77 -41.71
C VAL A 362 -21.18 -5.20 -41.21
N ALA A 363 -22.00 -5.35 -40.16
CA ALA A 363 -22.34 -6.65 -39.60
C ALA A 363 -23.28 -7.48 -40.50
N TYR A 364 -24.14 -6.81 -41.27
CA TYR A 364 -24.90 -7.45 -42.35
C TYR A 364 -23.98 -7.81 -43.53
N ALA A 365 -23.23 -6.84 -44.05
CA ALA A 365 -22.41 -7.02 -45.26
C ALA A 365 -21.35 -8.13 -45.11
N ARG A 366 -20.69 -8.26 -43.94
CA ARG A 366 -19.69 -9.32 -43.69
C ARG A 366 -20.26 -10.74 -43.81
N SER A 367 -21.57 -10.93 -43.65
CA SER A 367 -22.22 -12.24 -43.74
C SER A 367 -22.39 -12.76 -45.17
N LEU A 368 -22.35 -11.85 -46.16
CA LEU A 368 -22.46 -12.13 -47.59
C LEU A 368 -21.11 -12.45 -48.25
N VAL A 369 -19.98 -12.27 -47.54
CA VAL A 369 -18.63 -12.51 -48.07
C VAL A 369 -18.46 -13.99 -48.45
N GLY A 370 -18.35 -14.26 -49.74
CA GLY A 370 -18.24 -15.61 -50.31
C GLY A 370 -19.53 -16.43 -50.27
N ARG A 371 -20.71 -15.78 -50.21
CA ARG A 371 -22.02 -16.41 -50.04
C ARG A 371 -23.07 -15.88 -51.03
N ASP A 372 -22.83 -16.13 -52.32
CA ASP A 372 -23.73 -15.73 -53.41
C ASP A 372 -25.06 -16.51 -53.46
N ASP A 373 -25.22 -17.54 -52.61
CA ASP A 373 -26.45 -18.33 -52.48
C ASP A 373 -27.56 -17.62 -51.67
N LEU A 374 -27.19 -16.62 -50.87
CA LEU A 374 -28.08 -15.91 -49.95
C LEU A 374 -29.03 -14.92 -50.66
N ALA A 375 -30.14 -14.61 -50.00
CA ALA A 375 -31.22 -13.79 -50.58
C ALA A 375 -30.87 -12.30 -50.69
N GLY A 376 -29.99 -11.80 -49.80
CA GLY A 376 -29.60 -10.40 -49.68
C GLY A 376 -28.77 -9.79 -50.84
N GLY A 377 -28.60 -10.49 -51.96
CA GLY A 377 -27.68 -10.12 -53.03
C GLY A 377 -26.23 -10.52 -52.75
N THR A 378 -25.33 -10.25 -53.69
CA THR A 378 -23.90 -10.53 -53.49
C THR A 378 -23.27 -9.52 -52.53
N PHE A 379 -22.05 -9.82 -52.09
CA PHE A 379 -21.25 -8.85 -51.34
C PHE A 379 -21.01 -7.55 -52.12
N ASP A 380 -20.82 -7.61 -53.44
CA ASP A 380 -20.58 -6.43 -54.28
C ASP A 380 -21.84 -5.56 -54.50
N ASP A 381 -23.03 -6.19 -54.51
CA ASP A 381 -24.31 -5.49 -54.62
C ASP A 381 -24.58 -4.54 -53.44
N GLN A 382 -24.06 -4.86 -52.24
CA GLN A 382 -24.19 -4.00 -51.05
C GLN A 382 -23.54 -2.62 -51.25
N PHE A 383 -22.37 -2.58 -51.89
CA PHE A 383 -21.66 -1.31 -52.13
C PHE A 383 -22.30 -0.52 -53.27
N THR A 384 -22.82 -1.22 -54.27
CA THR A 384 -23.61 -0.62 -55.37
C THR A 384 -24.90 0.00 -54.82
N PHE A 385 -25.64 -0.73 -53.98
CA PHE A 385 -26.83 -0.21 -53.31
C PHE A 385 -26.49 0.95 -52.36
N ALA A 386 -25.41 0.87 -51.58
CA ALA A 386 -24.96 1.98 -50.74
C ALA A 386 -24.68 3.25 -51.56
N GLN A 387 -24.01 3.13 -52.71
CA GLN A 387 -23.79 4.26 -53.60
C GLN A 387 -25.13 4.85 -54.09
N SER A 388 -25.99 4.03 -54.72
CA SER A 388 -27.29 4.49 -55.24
C SER A 388 -28.19 5.09 -54.16
N LEU A 389 -28.16 4.56 -52.93
CA LEU A 389 -28.94 5.09 -51.81
C LEU A 389 -28.42 6.46 -51.36
N THR A 390 -27.10 6.66 -51.28
CA THR A 390 -26.52 7.98 -50.96
C THR A 390 -26.79 9.02 -52.04
N GLU A 391 -26.74 8.63 -53.32
CA GLU A 391 -27.08 9.48 -54.47
C GLU A 391 -28.57 9.85 -54.48
N ALA A 392 -29.46 8.89 -54.22
CA ALA A 392 -30.91 9.10 -54.18
C ALA A 392 -31.36 9.97 -52.99
N ALA A 393 -30.77 9.77 -51.80
CA ALA A 393 -31.02 10.65 -50.64
C ALA A 393 -30.52 12.08 -50.86
N THR A 394 -29.38 12.24 -51.56
CA THR A 394 -28.84 13.55 -51.94
C THR A 394 -29.76 14.27 -52.92
N GLY A 395 -30.26 13.56 -53.94
CA GLY A 395 -31.15 14.14 -54.96
C GLY A 395 -32.60 14.40 -54.53
N THR A 396 -33.00 13.99 -53.32
CA THR A 396 -34.40 14.06 -52.86
C THR A 396 -34.54 14.97 -51.65
N SER A 397 -35.10 16.17 -51.84
CA SER A 397 -35.38 17.11 -50.72
C SER A 397 -36.31 16.47 -49.68
N GLY A 398 -36.12 16.80 -48.40
CA GLY A 398 -36.86 16.22 -47.28
C GLY A 398 -36.40 14.81 -46.84
N VAL A 399 -35.42 14.20 -47.52
CA VAL A 399 -34.89 12.88 -47.13
C VAL A 399 -33.54 13.00 -46.42
N LEU A 400 -33.42 12.32 -45.28
CA LEU A 400 -32.20 12.18 -44.49
C LEU A 400 -31.80 10.72 -44.35
N LEU A 401 -30.58 10.38 -44.76
CA LEU A 401 -29.96 9.07 -44.59
C LEU A 401 -28.90 9.11 -43.49
N VAL A 402 -29.02 8.27 -42.48
CA VAL A 402 -28.07 8.17 -41.36
C VAL A 402 -27.57 6.74 -41.25
N ILE A 403 -26.27 6.56 -41.40
CA ILE A 403 -25.63 5.25 -41.41
C ILE A 403 -24.66 5.16 -40.24
N SER A 404 -24.66 4.05 -39.51
CA SER A 404 -23.59 3.73 -38.56
C SER A 404 -22.50 2.94 -39.27
N ILE A 405 -21.26 3.46 -39.26
CA ILE A 405 -20.07 2.73 -39.70
C ILE A 405 -19.01 2.84 -38.60
N PRO A 406 -18.38 1.74 -38.15
CA PRO A 406 -17.23 1.80 -37.25
C PRO A 406 -16.14 2.75 -37.77
N ALA A 407 -15.48 3.47 -36.86
CA ALA A 407 -14.29 4.22 -37.22
C ALA A 407 -13.13 3.24 -37.42
N SER A 408 -12.37 3.39 -38.51
CA SER A 408 -11.11 2.67 -38.67
C SER A 408 -10.01 3.44 -37.95
N ASN A 409 -9.54 2.89 -36.83
CA ASN A 409 -8.25 3.30 -36.31
C ASN A 409 -7.19 2.89 -37.35
N SER A 410 -6.38 3.84 -37.78
CA SER A 410 -5.42 3.77 -38.90
C SER A 410 -6.00 3.68 -40.31
N ILE A 411 -5.89 4.79 -41.04
CA ILE A 411 -5.80 4.82 -42.51
C ILE A 411 -4.31 4.82 -42.95
N ASP A 412 -3.39 5.25 -42.08
CA ASP A 412 -1.99 5.57 -42.41
C ASP A 412 -0.88 4.76 -41.68
N SER A 413 -1.20 3.82 -40.79
CA SER A 413 -0.17 2.97 -40.14
C SER A 413 -0.14 1.55 -40.70
N ALA A 414 1.04 1.08 -41.08
CA ALA A 414 1.25 -0.18 -41.80
C ALA A 414 1.06 -1.47 -40.95
N GLU A 415 0.79 -1.35 -39.65
CA GLU A 415 0.47 -2.47 -38.78
C GLU A 415 -0.91 -2.26 -38.12
N PRO A 416 -1.80 -3.27 -38.16
CA PRO A 416 -3.10 -3.18 -37.49
C PRO A 416 -2.93 -3.32 -35.98
N ILE A 417 -3.58 -2.45 -35.22
CA ILE A 417 -3.66 -2.56 -33.76
C ILE A 417 -4.42 -3.85 -33.41
N ALA A 418 -3.81 -4.72 -32.61
CA ALA A 418 -4.44 -5.96 -32.13
C ALA A 418 -5.77 -5.64 -31.40
N GLY A 419 -6.84 -6.36 -31.74
CA GLY A 419 -8.20 -6.14 -31.25
C GLY A 419 -9.17 -5.58 -32.29
N SER A 420 -8.71 -4.68 -33.19
CA SER A 420 -9.56 -4.03 -34.21
C SER A 420 -10.24 -5.01 -35.19
N ALA A 421 -9.59 -6.15 -35.45
CA ALA A 421 -10.15 -7.21 -36.29
C ALA A 421 -11.31 -7.97 -35.61
N GLU A 422 -11.29 -8.16 -34.30
CA GLU A 422 -12.37 -8.90 -33.61
C GLU A 422 -13.64 -8.07 -33.48
N GLU A 423 -13.53 -6.76 -33.21
CA GLU A 423 -14.70 -5.86 -33.10
C GLU A 423 -15.59 -5.85 -34.35
N VAL A 424 -15.00 -5.97 -35.55
CA VAL A 424 -15.75 -6.04 -36.83
C VAL A 424 -16.10 -7.46 -37.28
N GLY A 425 -15.60 -8.50 -36.61
CA GLY A 425 -15.85 -9.90 -36.97
C GLY A 425 -14.87 -10.49 -37.99
N GLY A 426 -13.56 -10.26 -37.79
CA GLY A 426 -12.47 -10.85 -38.56
C GLY A 426 -12.20 -10.18 -39.91
N SER A 427 -11.49 -10.90 -40.78
CA SER A 427 -11.10 -10.44 -42.12
C SER A 427 -12.28 -9.95 -42.97
N ASN A 428 -13.40 -10.67 -42.91
CA ASN A 428 -14.62 -10.36 -43.67
C ASN A 428 -15.26 -9.05 -43.18
N GLY A 429 -15.18 -8.77 -41.87
CA GLY A 429 -15.59 -7.51 -41.27
C GLY A 429 -14.72 -6.33 -41.71
N LEU A 430 -13.40 -6.52 -41.74
CA LEU A 430 -12.45 -5.50 -42.20
C LEU A 430 -12.64 -5.17 -43.69
N GLU A 431 -12.87 -6.17 -44.54
CA GLU A 431 -13.14 -5.93 -45.96
C GLU A 431 -14.47 -5.19 -46.19
N ALA A 432 -15.54 -5.60 -45.49
CA ALA A 432 -16.83 -4.92 -45.52
C ALA A 432 -16.72 -3.46 -45.06
N LEU A 433 -15.98 -3.22 -43.97
CA LEU A 433 -15.70 -1.88 -43.43
C LEU A 433 -14.98 -1.00 -44.47
N HIS A 434 -13.85 -1.46 -45.00
CA HIS A 434 -13.03 -0.68 -45.94
C HIS A 434 -13.81 -0.28 -47.20
N ARG A 435 -14.65 -1.18 -47.72
CA ARG A 435 -15.45 -0.90 -48.92
C ARG A 435 -16.62 0.04 -48.62
N LEU A 436 -17.39 -0.16 -47.55
CA LEU A 436 -18.48 0.76 -47.15
C LEU A 436 -17.95 2.17 -46.83
N GLN A 437 -16.82 2.29 -46.11
CA GLN A 437 -16.19 3.58 -45.82
C GLN A 437 -15.80 4.36 -47.09
N ARG A 438 -15.28 3.68 -48.13
CA ARG A 438 -14.91 4.34 -49.40
C ARG A 438 -16.10 4.87 -50.20
N VAL A 439 -17.26 4.20 -50.12
CA VAL A 439 -18.49 4.63 -50.79
C VAL A 439 -19.13 5.77 -50.02
N VAL A 440 -19.47 5.53 -48.75
CA VAL A 440 -20.24 6.48 -47.92
C VAL A 440 -19.41 7.72 -47.58
N GLY A 441 -18.11 7.57 -47.27
CA GLY A 441 -17.23 8.65 -46.83
C GLY A 441 -16.90 9.72 -47.89
N ARG A 442 -17.34 9.55 -49.14
CA ARG A 442 -17.23 10.58 -50.20
C ARG A 442 -18.38 11.59 -50.19
N VAL A 443 -19.54 11.20 -49.64
CA VAL A 443 -20.80 11.94 -49.73
C VAL A 443 -21.33 12.32 -48.35
N ALA A 444 -21.11 11.46 -47.35
CA ALA A 444 -21.63 11.65 -46.00
C ALA A 444 -20.81 12.66 -45.19
N ASP A 445 -21.51 13.54 -44.49
CA ASP A 445 -20.90 14.38 -43.46
C ASP A 445 -20.54 13.55 -42.22
N GLN A 446 -19.42 13.86 -41.58
CA GLN A 446 -18.92 13.13 -40.42
C GLN A 446 -19.46 13.72 -39.12
N TRP A 447 -20.30 12.95 -38.44
CA TRP A 447 -20.78 13.32 -37.11
C TRP A 447 -19.65 13.27 -36.07
N ARG A 448 -19.64 14.26 -35.16
CA ARG A 448 -18.66 14.32 -34.05
C ARG A 448 -19.23 13.65 -32.79
N PRO A 449 -18.52 12.66 -32.21
CA PRO A 449 -18.91 12.10 -30.92
C PRO A 449 -18.75 13.10 -29.78
N ALA A 450 -19.45 12.84 -28.67
CA ALA A 450 -19.36 13.64 -27.45
C ALA A 450 -17.92 13.67 -26.89
N SER A 451 -17.54 14.81 -26.34
CA SER A 451 -16.27 15.00 -25.66
C SER A 451 -16.25 14.32 -24.27
N SER A 452 -15.04 14.12 -23.72
CA SER A 452 -14.88 13.63 -22.33
C SER A 452 -15.52 14.55 -21.29
N LEU A 453 -15.55 15.87 -21.55
CA LEU A 453 -16.17 16.85 -20.66
C LEU A 453 -17.71 16.70 -20.60
N GLU A 454 -18.34 16.33 -21.71
CA GLU A 454 -19.78 16.09 -21.79
C GLU A 454 -20.17 14.72 -21.25
N ALA A 455 -19.25 13.74 -21.30
CA ALA A 455 -19.49 12.39 -20.78
C ALA A 455 -19.90 12.40 -19.30
N TYR A 456 -19.32 13.31 -18.49
CA TYR A 456 -19.72 13.49 -17.10
C TYR A 456 -21.18 13.98 -16.96
N GLN A 457 -21.63 14.86 -17.87
CA GLN A 457 -22.99 15.40 -17.86
C GLN A 457 -24.02 14.37 -18.33
N ILE A 458 -23.66 13.52 -19.30
CA ILE A 458 -24.46 12.34 -19.70
C ILE A 458 -24.69 11.42 -18.49
N VAL A 459 -23.62 11.09 -17.74
CA VAL A 459 -23.74 10.23 -16.55
C VAL A 459 -24.57 10.90 -15.46
N ARG A 460 -24.39 12.20 -15.21
CA ARG A 460 -25.21 12.93 -14.23
C ARG A 460 -26.70 12.91 -14.62
N GLN A 461 -27.03 13.24 -15.87
CA GLN A 461 -28.39 13.27 -16.39
C GLN A 461 -29.11 11.92 -16.26
N ARG A 462 -28.38 10.83 -16.52
CA ARG A 462 -28.95 9.47 -16.54
C ARG A 462 -29.08 8.84 -15.16
N LEU A 463 -28.29 9.27 -14.16
CA LEU A 463 -28.28 8.67 -12.83
C LEU A 463 -28.96 9.51 -11.74
N PHE A 464 -29.10 10.84 -11.94
CA PHE A 464 -29.62 11.77 -10.94
C PHE A 464 -30.75 12.66 -11.46
N GLN A 465 -31.64 13.04 -10.55
CA GLN A 465 -32.71 13.99 -10.81
C GLN A 465 -32.12 15.40 -11.08
N GLN A 466 -32.92 16.29 -11.69
CA GLN A 466 -32.46 17.68 -11.91
C GLN A 466 -32.40 18.47 -10.60
N PRO A 467 -31.35 19.28 -10.37
CA PRO A 467 -31.25 20.10 -9.18
C PRO A 467 -32.23 21.28 -9.24
N ASP A 468 -32.95 21.50 -8.14
CA ASP A 468 -33.72 22.74 -7.95
C ASP A 468 -32.81 23.91 -7.52
N ALA A 469 -33.40 25.08 -7.27
CA ALA A 469 -32.64 26.26 -6.86
C ALA A 469 -31.91 26.09 -5.50
N ALA A 470 -32.44 25.29 -4.57
CA ALA A 470 -31.83 25.04 -3.27
C ALA A 470 -30.69 24.00 -3.37
N ALA A 471 -30.85 23.00 -4.23
CA ALA A 471 -29.81 22.07 -4.60
C ALA A 471 -28.64 22.80 -5.28
N LEU A 472 -28.90 23.64 -6.30
CA LEU A 472 -27.86 24.43 -6.97
C LEU A 472 -27.04 25.30 -6.01
N ALA A 473 -27.69 25.93 -5.02
CA ALA A 473 -26.98 26.69 -3.98
C ALA A 473 -26.09 25.79 -3.10
N SER A 474 -26.57 24.61 -2.71
CA SER A 474 -25.85 23.62 -1.90
C SER A 474 -24.66 23.00 -2.66
N ILE A 475 -24.81 22.77 -3.97
CA ILE A 475 -23.75 22.35 -4.89
C ILE A 475 -22.66 23.40 -4.97
N GLY A 476 -23.03 24.68 -5.14
CA GLY A 476 -22.08 25.80 -5.17
C GLY A 476 -21.29 25.96 -3.87
N ALA A 477 -21.95 25.80 -2.71
CA ALA A 477 -21.29 25.82 -1.41
C ALA A 477 -20.29 24.65 -1.24
N THR A 478 -20.68 23.45 -1.66
CA THR A 478 -19.82 22.25 -1.61
C THR A 478 -18.59 22.42 -2.50
N ALA A 479 -18.78 22.82 -3.76
CA ALA A 479 -17.67 23.03 -4.70
C ALA A 479 -16.63 24.02 -4.18
N ARG A 480 -17.07 25.14 -3.60
CA ARG A 480 -16.19 26.15 -3.00
C ARG A 480 -15.42 25.59 -1.80
N ALA A 481 -16.10 24.89 -0.88
CA ALA A 481 -15.46 24.35 0.31
C ALA A 481 -14.34 23.34 -0.01
N TYR A 482 -14.51 22.51 -1.05
CA TYR A 482 -13.46 21.61 -1.52
C TYR A 482 -12.28 22.36 -2.16
N VAL A 483 -12.52 23.36 -3.03
CA VAL A 483 -11.43 24.13 -3.65
C VAL A 483 -10.68 24.99 -2.64
N ASP A 484 -11.37 25.59 -1.66
CA ASP A 484 -10.72 26.35 -0.58
C ASP A 484 -9.90 25.42 0.35
N PHE A 485 -10.34 24.17 0.55
CA PHE A 485 -9.55 23.14 1.23
C PHE A 485 -8.29 22.77 0.43
N TYR A 486 -8.37 22.59 -0.89
CA TYR A 486 -7.21 22.33 -1.75
C TYR A 486 -6.23 23.53 -1.81
N ARG A 487 -6.74 24.77 -1.73
CA ARG A 487 -5.91 25.98 -1.59
C ARG A 487 -5.18 26.04 -0.25
N LYS A 488 -5.84 25.64 0.85
CA LYS A 488 -5.28 25.64 2.21
C LYS A 488 -4.08 24.68 2.36
N TYR A 489 -4.12 23.52 1.71
CA TYR A 489 -3.08 22.50 1.76
C TYR A 489 -2.35 22.38 0.42
N SER A 490 -1.84 23.50 -0.08
CA SER A 490 -1.34 23.63 -1.45
C SER A 490 -0.38 22.53 -1.90
N ASP A 491 0.53 22.08 -1.05
CA ASP A 491 1.65 21.24 -1.49
C ASP A 491 1.25 19.76 -1.62
N ASP A 492 0.14 19.38 -0.98
CA ASP A 492 -0.43 18.03 -0.96
C ASP A 492 -1.32 17.71 -2.17
N PHE A 493 -1.76 18.71 -2.96
CA PHE A 493 -2.73 18.55 -4.05
C PHE A 493 -2.21 19.04 -5.41
N PRO A 494 -2.74 18.53 -6.54
CA PRO A 494 -2.39 19.01 -7.87
C PRO A 494 -2.66 20.52 -8.04
N ARG A 495 -1.99 21.16 -9.01
CA ARG A 495 -2.05 22.62 -9.17
C ARG A 495 -3.42 23.10 -9.66
N GLU A 496 -3.96 22.41 -10.64
CA GLU A 496 -5.23 22.72 -11.31
C GLU A 496 -6.44 22.66 -10.37
N CYS A 497 -6.36 21.93 -9.26
CA CYS A 497 -7.45 21.76 -8.28
C CYS A 497 -7.76 23.03 -7.47
N ARG A 498 -6.91 24.05 -7.59
CA ARG A 498 -6.98 25.32 -6.84
C ARG A 498 -7.64 26.44 -7.65
N ASP A 499 -7.80 26.22 -8.96
CA ASP A 499 -8.32 27.19 -9.90
C ASP A 499 -9.85 27.23 -9.90
N THR A 500 -10.44 28.39 -10.22
CA THR A 500 -11.90 28.55 -10.33
C THR A 500 -12.51 27.59 -11.36
N ALA A 501 -11.76 27.23 -12.40
CA ALA A 501 -12.17 26.23 -13.38
C ALA A 501 -12.45 24.85 -12.74
N TYR A 502 -11.73 24.48 -11.67
CA TYR A 502 -11.99 23.22 -10.95
C TYR A 502 -13.23 23.32 -10.04
N GLU A 503 -13.49 24.50 -9.45
CA GLU A 503 -14.77 24.77 -8.75
C GLU A 503 -15.96 24.51 -9.68
N ASP A 504 -15.86 24.99 -10.93
CA ASP A 504 -16.89 24.77 -11.95
C ASP A 504 -16.93 23.33 -12.48
N ARG A 505 -15.80 22.60 -12.53
CA ARG A 505 -15.81 21.14 -12.78
C ARG A 505 -16.58 20.40 -11.68
N ILE A 506 -16.37 20.72 -10.40
CA ILE A 506 -17.13 20.09 -9.29
C ILE A 506 -18.63 20.39 -9.42
N LYS A 507 -19.03 21.64 -9.70
CA LYS A 507 -20.46 21.99 -9.91
C LYS A 507 -21.12 21.20 -11.05
N ARG A 508 -20.39 20.95 -12.14
CA ARG A 508 -20.88 20.19 -13.31
C ARG A 508 -20.98 18.69 -13.03
N THR A 509 -20.04 18.14 -12.26
CA THR A 509 -19.91 16.69 -11.98
C THR A 509 -20.68 16.22 -10.74
N TYR A 510 -21.11 17.14 -9.88
CA TYR A 510 -21.87 16.86 -8.66
C TYR A 510 -23.03 15.85 -8.87
N PRO A 511 -23.20 14.84 -8.00
CA PRO A 511 -22.52 14.63 -6.72
C PRO A 511 -21.20 13.85 -6.80
N ILE A 512 -20.70 13.56 -8.00
CA ILE A 512 -19.48 12.78 -8.21
C ILE A 512 -18.28 13.74 -8.28
N HIS A 513 -17.20 13.42 -7.56
CA HIS A 513 -15.97 14.22 -7.59
C HIS A 513 -15.22 14.02 -8.92
N PRO A 514 -14.66 15.09 -9.56
CA PRO A 514 -13.99 14.98 -10.86
C PRO A 514 -12.91 13.89 -10.94
N GLU A 515 -12.11 13.70 -9.89
CA GLU A 515 -11.08 12.63 -9.85
C GLU A 515 -11.66 11.22 -10.06
N LEU A 516 -12.87 10.92 -9.57
CA LEU A 516 -13.50 9.61 -9.82
C LEU A 516 -13.82 9.42 -11.30
N PHE A 517 -14.34 10.46 -11.93
CA PHE A 517 -14.63 10.46 -13.35
C PHE A 517 -13.37 10.40 -14.22
N ASP A 518 -12.31 11.11 -13.84
CA ASP A 518 -11.04 11.12 -14.57
C ASP A 518 -10.40 9.72 -14.53
N ARG A 519 -10.34 9.06 -13.35
CA ARG A 519 -9.91 7.65 -13.29
C ARG A 519 -10.78 6.73 -14.17
N LEU A 520 -12.10 6.92 -14.18
CA LEU A 520 -13.03 6.10 -14.98
C LEU A 520 -12.87 6.27 -16.50
N TYR A 521 -12.69 7.49 -16.98
CA TYR A 521 -12.62 7.78 -18.42
C TYR A 521 -11.20 7.77 -18.99
N GLU A 522 -10.16 7.94 -18.18
CA GLU A 522 -8.76 7.84 -18.61
C GLU A 522 -8.21 6.42 -18.42
N GLU A 523 -8.28 5.88 -17.19
CA GLU A 523 -7.62 4.62 -16.84
C GLU A 523 -8.51 3.40 -17.10
N TRP A 524 -9.72 3.36 -16.54
CA TRP A 524 -10.62 2.21 -16.70
C TRP A 524 -11.07 2.02 -18.16
N SER A 525 -11.19 3.11 -18.91
CA SER A 525 -11.58 3.09 -20.34
C SER A 525 -10.54 2.45 -21.28
N SER A 526 -9.33 2.18 -20.77
CA SER A 526 -8.26 1.45 -21.45
C SER A 526 -8.36 -0.07 -21.30
N LEU A 527 -9.16 -0.57 -20.35
CA LEU A 527 -9.39 -2.00 -20.16
C LEU A 527 -10.30 -2.54 -21.27
N GLU A 528 -9.82 -3.56 -21.99
CA GLU A 528 -10.50 -4.18 -23.15
C GLU A 528 -11.94 -4.62 -22.85
N ARG A 529 -12.22 -5.09 -21.62
CA ARG A 529 -13.56 -5.52 -21.19
C ARG A 529 -14.46 -4.37 -20.73
N PHE A 530 -13.93 -3.16 -20.54
CA PHE A 530 -14.63 -2.04 -19.95
C PHE A 530 -15.23 -1.11 -21.03
N GLN A 531 -16.52 -1.28 -21.31
CA GLN A 531 -17.26 -0.53 -22.32
C GLN A 531 -17.45 0.96 -21.92
N ARG A 532 -16.43 1.82 -22.05
CA ARG A 532 -16.39 3.25 -21.69
C ARG A 532 -17.66 3.82 -21.02
N THR A 533 -18.61 4.36 -21.77
CA THR A 533 -19.82 5.02 -21.22
C THR A 533 -20.80 4.04 -20.56
N ARG A 534 -21.02 2.86 -21.14
CA ARG A 534 -21.97 1.86 -20.60
C ARG A 534 -21.45 1.17 -19.34
N GLY A 535 -20.15 0.90 -19.29
CA GLY A 535 -19.45 0.37 -18.11
C GLY A 535 -19.43 1.38 -16.97
N VAL A 536 -19.16 2.67 -17.27
CA VAL A 536 -19.32 3.75 -16.30
C VAL A 536 -20.74 3.80 -15.75
N LEU A 537 -21.78 3.80 -16.60
CA LEU A 537 -23.17 3.83 -16.15
C LEU A 537 -23.53 2.59 -15.29
N ARG A 538 -23.11 1.38 -15.69
CA ARG A 538 -23.39 0.13 -14.95
C ARG A 538 -22.70 0.09 -13.59
N LEU A 539 -21.41 0.42 -13.55
CA LEU A 539 -20.61 0.48 -12.33
C LEU A 539 -21.11 1.59 -11.40
N MET A 540 -21.33 2.80 -11.92
CA MET A 540 -21.81 3.93 -11.11
C MET A 540 -23.25 3.73 -10.61
N SER A 541 -24.16 3.14 -11.39
CA SER A 541 -25.49 2.76 -10.88
C SER A 541 -25.38 1.79 -9.70
N THR A 542 -24.49 0.81 -9.81
CA THR A 542 -24.22 -0.18 -8.76
C THR A 542 -23.60 0.45 -7.51
N VAL A 543 -22.63 1.36 -7.67
CA VAL A 543 -21.99 2.09 -6.58
C VAL A 543 -22.96 3.09 -5.92
N ILE A 544 -23.72 3.85 -6.71
CA ILE A 544 -24.71 4.81 -6.20
C ILE A 544 -25.83 4.10 -5.46
N HIS A 545 -26.32 2.95 -5.97
CA HIS A 545 -27.31 2.13 -5.27
C HIS A 545 -26.78 1.54 -3.96
N ALA A 546 -25.57 0.95 -4.00
CA ALA A 546 -24.92 0.41 -2.81
C ALA A 546 -24.71 1.48 -1.75
N LEU A 547 -24.19 2.65 -2.15
CA LEU A 547 -24.13 3.83 -1.30
C LEU A 547 -25.53 4.19 -0.81
N TRP A 548 -26.52 4.41 -1.68
CA TRP A 548 -27.86 4.93 -1.31
C TRP A 548 -28.52 4.13 -0.18
N ASN A 549 -28.25 2.83 -0.08
CA ASN A 549 -28.74 1.96 1.00
C ASN A 549 -27.93 2.00 2.33
N ILE A 550 -26.80 2.71 2.39
CA ILE A 550 -26.06 3.00 3.63
C ILE A 550 -26.83 4.03 4.46
N GLU A 551 -27.33 3.59 5.62
CA GLU A 551 -27.88 4.48 6.65
C GLU A 551 -26.78 5.44 7.16
N ASN A 552 -27.09 6.74 7.23
CA ASN A 552 -26.20 7.80 7.73
C ASN A 552 -24.86 8.00 6.97
N ASP A 553 -24.80 7.72 5.67
CA ASP A 553 -23.69 8.22 4.84
C ASP A 553 -23.77 9.75 4.69
N THR A 554 -22.87 10.45 5.38
CA THR A 554 -22.79 11.91 5.45
C THR A 554 -21.82 12.53 4.45
N ALA A 555 -21.32 11.77 3.47
CA ALA A 555 -20.42 12.32 2.44
C ALA A 555 -21.12 13.43 1.62
N SER A 556 -20.42 14.53 1.37
CA SER A 556 -20.90 15.63 0.52
C SER A 556 -20.58 15.45 -0.98
N LEU A 557 -19.66 14.52 -1.31
CA LEU A 557 -19.34 14.07 -2.68
C LEU A 557 -19.00 12.58 -2.69
N ILE A 558 -19.31 11.92 -3.82
CA ILE A 558 -18.90 10.55 -4.15
C ILE A 558 -17.49 10.61 -4.78
N MET A 559 -16.50 10.05 -4.09
CA MET A 559 -15.08 10.10 -4.47
C MET A 559 -14.50 8.68 -4.59
N PRO A 560 -13.32 8.45 -5.20
CA PRO A 560 -12.69 7.12 -5.28
C PRO A 560 -12.61 6.39 -3.92
N GLY A 561 -12.18 7.09 -2.86
CA GLY A 561 -12.12 6.53 -1.50
C GLY A 561 -13.48 6.23 -0.86
N SER A 562 -14.57 6.60 -1.51
CA SER A 562 -15.95 6.40 -1.03
C SER A 562 -16.58 5.11 -1.56
N ILE A 563 -15.97 4.46 -2.56
CA ILE A 563 -16.54 3.27 -3.22
C ILE A 563 -16.52 2.09 -2.24
N PRO A 564 -17.68 1.47 -1.94
CA PRO A 564 -17.74 0.37 -0.99
C PRO A 564 -17.39 -0.96 -1.68
N LEU A 565 -16.09 -1.20 -1.89
CA LEU A 565 -15.54 -2.35 -2.60
C LEU A 565 -15.80 -3.70 -1.91
N SER A 566 -16.14 -3.70 -0.63
CA SER A 566 -16.55 -4.86 0.17
C SER A 566 -18.01 -5.28 -0.03
N VAL A 567 -18.84 -4.47 -0.70
CA VAL A 567 -20.24 -4.83 -1.02
C VAL A 567 -20.26 -5.80 -2.19
N GLY A 568 -20.90 -6.96 -2.02
CA GLY A 568 -20.85 -8.08 -2.96
C GLY A 568 -21.24 -7.70 -4.40
N ARG A 569 -22.27 -6.87 -4.57
CA ARG A 569 -22.71 -6.37 -5.89
C ARG A 569 -21.66 -5.45 -6.54
N VAL A 570 -21.07 -4.52 -5.80
CA VAL A 570 -20.03 -3.61 -6.28
C VAL A 570 -18.74 -4.37 -6.62
N ASN A 571 -18.33 -5.29 -5.75
CA ASN A 571 -17.17 -6.15 -5.95
C ASN A 571 -17.32 -7.01 -7.21
N SER A 572 -18.48 -7.67 -7.38
CA SER A 572 -18.77 -8.52 -8.55
C SER A 572 -18.82 -7.73 -9.85
N GLU A 573 -19.44 -6.54 -9.83
CA GLU A 573 -19.49 -5.62 -10.97
C GLU A 573 -18.09 -5.18 -11.39
N LEU A 574 -17.30 -4.68 -10.43
CA LEU A 574 -15.95 -4.17 -10.66
C LEU A 574 -14.97 -5.29 -11.08
N THR A 575 -15.03 -6.45 -10.43
CA THR A 575 -14.16 -7.61 -10.77
C THR A 575 -14.59 -8.30 -12.06
N SER A 576 -15.79 -8.06 -12.61
CA SER A 576 -16.14 -8.57 -13.96
C SER A 576 -15.24 -8.02 -15.08
N TYR A 577 -14.58 -6.88 -14.84
CA TYR A 577 -13.61 -6.26 -15.73
C TYR A 577 -12.16 -6.68 -15.47
N LEU A 578 -11.88 -7.40 -14.38
CA LEU A 578 -10.55 -7.74 -13.89
C LEU A 578 -10.37 -9.28 -13.79
N PRO A 579 -9.14 -9.78 -13.61
CA PRO A 579 -8.91 -11.17 -13.20
C PRO A 579 -9.56 -11.51 -11.85
N ASP A 580 -10.11 -12.72 -11.69
CA ASP A 580 -10.79 -13.17 -10.45
C ASP A 580 -9.91 -13.11 -9.19
N SER A 581 -8.59 -13.19 -9.35
CA SER A 581 -7.59 -13.12 -8.28
C SER A 581 -7.66 -11.82 -7.45
N TRP A 582 -8.24 -10.75 -8.00
CA TRP A 582 -8.39 -9.48 -7.29
C TRP A 582 -9.32 -9.53 -6.07
N LYS A 583 -10.26 -10.48 -6.01
CA LYS A 583 -11.21 -10.62 -4.90
C LYS A 583 -10.48 -10.81 -3.56
N ALA A 584 -9.51 -11.71 -3.52
CA ALA A 584 -8.69 -11.98 -2.33
C ALA A 584 -7.86 -10.76 -1.88
N VAL A 585 -7.36 -9.95 -2.83
CA VAL A 585 -6.61 -8.73 -2.54
C VAL A 585 -7.52 -7.66 -1.93
N ILE A 586 -8.74 -7.49 -2.47
CA ILE A 586 -9.73 -6.54 -1.93
C ILE A 586 -10.09 -6.87 -0.48
N ASP A 587 -10.35 -8.15 -0.20
CA ASP A 587 -10.74 -8.64 1.12
C ASP A 587 -9.59 -8.54 2.14
N ALA A 588 -8.35 -8.79 1.74
CA ALA A 588 -7.19 -8.79 2.61
C ALA A 588 -6.63 -7.39 2.90
N ASP A 589 -6.46 -6.54 1.88
CA ASP A 589 -5.64 -5.34 1.98
C ASP A 589 -6.30 -4.04 1.48
N VAL A 590 -7.55 -4.08 0.99
CA VAL A 590 -8.24 -2.87 0.46
C VAL A 590 -9.45 -2.45 1.30
N ASP A 591 -10.47 -3.32 1.42
CA ASP A 591 -11.77 -2.91 1.98
C ASP A 591 -12.50 -3.98 2.81
N GLY A 592 -12.01 -5.22 2.84
CA GLY A 592 -12.66 -6.29 3.60
C GLY A 592 -12.81 -5.98 5.10
N PRO A 593 -13.78 -6.59 5.81
CA PRO A 593 -14.08 -6.27 7.22
C PRO A 593 -12.90 -6.45 8.19
N ASN A 594 -11.98 -7.36 7.88
CA ASN A 594 -10.79 -7.66 8.67
C ASN A 594 -9.48 -7.25 7.94
N SER A 595 -9.57 -6.40 6.92
CA SER A 595 -8.45 -6.01 6.07
C SER A 595 -7.38 -5.20 6.82
N GLU A 596 -6.15 -5.16 6.32
CA GLU A 596 -5.08 -4.36 6.95
C GLU A 596 -5.41 -2.87 7.11
N PRO A 597 -6.06 -2.17 6.15
CA PRO A 597 -6.56 -0.81 6.36
C PRO A 597 -7.49 -0.69 7.58
N ALA A 598 -8.46 -1.61 7.72
CA ALA A 598 -9.37 -1.61 8.87
C ALA A 598 -8.62 -1.87 10.20
N ARG A 599 -7.62 -2.76 10.19
CA ARG A 599 -6.77 -3.02 11.37
C ARG A 599 -5.90 -1.82 11.76
N VAL A 600 -5.41 -1.04 10.79
CA VAL A 600 -4.64 0.19 11.03
C VAL A 600 -5.55 1.29 11.60
N ASP A 601 -6.75 1.44 11.04
CA ASP A 601 -7.76 2.41 11.50
C ASP A 601 -8.25 2.10 12.92
N VAL A 602 -8.48 0.82 13.27
CA VAL A 602 -8.83 0.38 14.63
C VAL A 602 -7.66 0.60 15.62
N ALA A 603 -6.42 0.35 15.21
CA ALA A 603 -5.25 0.53 16.06
C ALA A 603 -4.92 2.01 16.36
N LYS A 604 -5.39 2.95 15.54
CA LYS A 604 -5.10 4.39 15.67
C LYS A 604 -6.41 5.20 15.64
N PRO A 605 -6.97 5.61 16.79
CA PRO A 605 -8.24 6.34 16.86
C PRO A 605 -8.33 7.58 15.96
N LEU A 606 -7.22 8.30 15.75
CA LEU A 606 -7.14 9.46 14.85
C LEU A 606 -7.44 9.11 13.38
N PHE A 607 -7.11 7.88 12.95
CA PHE A 607 -7.39 7.40 11.61
C PHE A 607 -8.79 6.76 11.55
N GLY A 608 -9.14 5.94 12.56
CA GLY A 608 -10.43 5.26 12.67
C GLY A 608 -11.66 6.16 12.77
N GLN A 609 -11.55 7.36 13.39
CA GLN A 609 -12.65 8.34 13.43
C GLN A 609 -13.17 8.75 12.04
N ARG A 610 -12.34 8.60 11.00
CA ARG A 610 -12.64 9.05 9.63
C ARG A 610 -12.27 7.98 8.58
N SER A 611 -12.20 6.71 9.01
CA SER A 611 -11.78 5.51 8.24
C SER A 611 -10.65 5.81 7.24
N LEU A 612 -9.62 6.52 7.70
CA LEU A 612 -8.67 7.19 6.82
C LEU A 612 -7.88 6.18 5.96
N THR A 613 -7.35 5.13 6.57
CA THR A 613 -6.54 4.14 5.86
C THR A 613 -7.40 3.38 4.86
N LYS A 614 -8.65 3.06 5.21
CA LYS A 614 -9.61 2.40 4.31
C LYS A 614 -9.96 3.28 3.10
N ARG A 615 -10.22 4.58 3.29
CA ARG A 615 -10.46 5.53 2.18
C ARG A 615 -9.24 5.66 1.26
N LEU A 616 -8.02 5.73 1.82
CA LEU A 616 -6.77 5.76 1.04
C LEU A 616 -6.58 4.46 0.23
N ALA A 617 -6.79 3.31 0.85
CA ALA A 617 -6.69 2.00 0.23
C ALA A 617 -7.64 1.86 -0.98
N ARG A 618 -8.93 2.21 -0.80
CA ARG A 618 -9.93 2.29 -1.87
C ARG A 618 -9.49 3.19 -3.03
N THR A 619 -8.98 4.39 -2.73
CA THR A 619 -8.50 5.32 -3.77
C THR A 619 -7.32 4.76 -4.55
N VAL A 620 -6.30 4.22 -3.86
CA VAL A 620 -5.12 3.63 -4.54
C VAL A 620 -5.56 2.44 -5.39
N PHE A 621 -6.37 1.54 -4.86
CA PHE A 621 -6.90 0.40 -5.62
C PHE A 621 -7.65 0.86 -6.88
N PHE A 622 -8.65 1.72 -6.71
CA PHE A 622 -9.51 2.14 -7.82
C PHE A 622 -8.76 2.94 -8.90
N GLY A 623 -7.81 3.80 -8.49
CA GLY A 623 -7.06 4.63 -9.44
C GLY A 623 -5.80 3.99 -10.03
N ALA A 624 -5.25 2.93 -9.42
CA ALA A 624 -4.03 2.28 -9.89
C ALA A 624 -4.24 0.92 -10.59
N VAL A 625 -5.29 0.17 -10.27
CA VAL A 625 -5.45 -1.21 -10.79
C VAL A 625 -5.47 -1.32 -12.33
N PRO A 626 -6.12 -0.42 -13.09
CA PRO A 626 -6.05 -0.46 -14.55
C PRO A 626 -4.62 -0.28 -15.12
N THR A 627 -3.73 0.39 -14.37
CA THR A 627 -2.37 0.73 -14.82
C THR A 627 -1.35 -0.40 -14.68
N ILE A 628 -1.72 -1.55 -14.10
CA ILE A 628 -0.77 -2.60 -13.68
C ILE A 628 -0.04 -3.24 -14.86
N GLY A 629 -0.68 -3.33 -16.03
CA GLY A 629 -0.09 -3.79 -17.29
C GLY A 629 0.53 -2.68 -18.14
N SER A 630 0.56 -1.42 -17.68
CA SER A 630 1.05 -0.27 -18.45
C SER A 630 2.45 0.17 -18.01
N ALA A 631 3.12 0.95 -18.86
CA ALA A 631 4.42 1.55 -18.54
C ALA A 631 4.37 2.60 -17.41
N HIS A 632 3.18 3.05 -17.00
CA HIS A 632 2.97 4.14 -16.04
C HIS A 632 2.25 3.69 -14.76
N LYS A 633 2.48 2.43 -14.36
CA LYS A 633 1.93 1.78 -13.16
C LYS A 633 1.92 2.68 -11.91
N GLY A 634 0.78 2.74 -11.25
CA GLY A 634 0.58 3.36 -9.95
C GLY A 634 0.08 4.81 -9.96
N LEU A 635 -0.63 5.16 -8.89
CA LEU A 635 -1.26 6.46 -8.67
C LEU A 635 -0.34 7.38 -7.84
N GLU A 636 -0.14 8.60 -8.31
CA GLU A 636 0.71 9.61 -7.66
C GLU A 636 0.13 10.08 -6.33
N VAL A 637 0.98 10.38 -5.34
CA VAL A 637 0.55 10.78 -3.98
C VAL A 637 -0.49 11.92 -3.97
N GLN A 638 -0.32 12.94 -4.80
CA GLN A 638 -1.26 14.06 -4.88
C GLN A 638 -2.64 13.64 -5.45
N ARG A 639 -2.69 12.66 -6.35
CA ARG A 639 -3.95 12.06 -6.85
C ARG A 639 -4.59 11.14 -5.82
N VAL A 640 -3.79 10.36 -5.08
CA VAL A 640 -4.27 9.56 -3.93
C VAL A 640 -4.94 10.47 -2.89
N PHE A 641 -4.37 11.65 -2.63
CA PHE A 641 -4.94 12.61 -1.70
C PHE A 641 -6.21 13.24 -2.27
N LEU A 642 -6.19 13.68 -3.53
CA LEU A 642 -7.35 14.26 -4.23
C LEU A 642 -8.56 13.32 -4.28
N GLY A 643 -8.34 12.00 -4.47
CA GLY A 643 -9.42 11.00 -4.45
C GLY A 643 -9.93 10.61 -3.05
N THR A 644 -9.27 11.07 -1.98
CA THR A 644 -9.53 10.65 -0.59
C THR A 644 -9.98 11.78 0.31
N ALA A 645 -9.42 12.98 0.14
CA ALA A 645 -9.53 14.08 1.07
C ALA A 645 -10.88 14.81 0.96
N ARG A 646 -11.46 15.12 2.11
CA ARG A 646 -12.66 15.94 2.27
C ARG A 646 -12.33 17.16 3.13
N PRO A 647 -13.14 18.23 3.09
CA PRO A 647 -13.14 19.25 4.13
C PRO A 647 -13.11 18.63 5.54
N ASP A 648 -12.40 19.30 6.45
CA ASP A 648 -12.05 18.85 7.81
C ASP A 648 -11.06 17.66 7.93
N ASP A 649 -10.58 17.06 6.83
CA ASP A 649 -9.43 16.14 6.89
C ASP A 649 -8.09 16.88 7.15
N THR A 650 -7.10 16.19 7.70
CA THR A 650 -5.72 16.70 7.88
C THR A 650 -4.76 15.89 7.01
N PRO A 651 -4.26 16.42 5.86
CA PRO A 651 -3.39 15.70 4.92
C PRO A 651 -2.10 15.13 5.53
N GLY A 652 -1.54 15.73 6.58
CA GLY A 652 -0.38 15.18 7.30
C GLY A 652 -0.61 13.76 7.85
N ASN A 653 -1.85 13.40 8.21
CA ASN A 653 -2.20 12.04 8.65
C ASN A 653 -2.17 11.03 7.50
N PHE A 654 -2.35 11.48 6.25
CA PHE A 654 -2.49 10.60 5.08
C PHE A 654 -1.15 9.96 4.73
N HIS A 655 -0.06 10.74 4.80
CA HIS A 655 1.30 10.23 4.70
C HIS A 655 1.57 9.12 5.72
N ALA A 656 1.26 9.37 7.00
CA ALA A 656 1.47 8.39 8.07
C ALA A 656 0.60 7.13 7.92
N ALA A 657 -0.62 7.25 7.37
CA ALA A 657 -1.49 6.11 7.06
C ALA A 657 -0.96 5.29 5.86
N LEU A 658 -0.48 5.95 4.79
CA LEU A 658 0.13 5.27 3.63
C LEU A 658 1.42 4.52 3.99
N THR A 659 2.28 5.09 4.86
CA THR A 659 3.45 4.36 5.37
C THR A 659 3.04 3.12 6.14
N GLN A 660 2.06 3.22 7.05
CA GLN A 660 1.57 2.08 7.83
C GLN A 660 0.88 1.02 6.97
N LEU A 661 0.26 1.42 5.86
CA LEU A 661 -0.29 0.50 4.88
C LEU A 661 0.84 -0.25 4.14
N GLY A 662 1.89 0.45 3.71
CA GLY A 662 3.10 -0.17 3.12
C GLY A 662 3.88 -1.08 4.07
N ASP A 663 3.85 -0.82 5.38
CA ASP A 663 4.51 -1.64 6.40
C ASP A 663 3.73 -2.91 6.79
N ARG A 664 2.50 -3.09 6.29
CA ARG A 664 1.54 -4.12 6.76
C ARG A 664 0.80 -4.87 5.67
N ALA A 665 0.28 -4.20 4.64
CA ALA A 665 -0.46 -4.85 3.58
C ALA A 665 0.45 -5.77 2.75
N THR A 666 -0.07 -6.94 2.39
CA THR A 666 0.64 -7.94 1.58
C THR A 666 0.82 -7.47 0.14
N TYR A 667 -0.22 -6.87 -0.42
CA TYR A 667 -0.33 -6.59 -1.86
C TYR A 667 -0.09 -5.12 -2.22
N PHE A 668 0.24 -4.28 -1.23
CA PHE A 668 0.45 -2.84 -1.42
C PHE A 668 1.92 -2.51 -1.67
N TYR A 669 2.15 -1.58 -2.59
CA TYR A 669 3.48 -1.15 -3.03
C TYR A 669 3.57 0.37 -3.13
N SER A 670 4.81 0.87 -2.96
CA SER A 670 5.16 2.28 -3.13
C SER A 670 6.50 2.41 -3.87
N GLY A 671 6.59 3.31 -4.84
CA GLY A 671 7.81 3.58 -5.60
C GLY A 671 7.70 4.87 -6.40
N SER A 672 8.79 5.64 -6.48
CA SER A 672 8.88 6.88 -7.28
C SER A 672 7.73 7.88 -7.06
N GLY A 673 7.23 8.01 -5.82
CA GLY A 673 6.11 8.91 -5.49
C GLY A 673 4.71 8.37 -5.85
N LYS A 674 4.62 7.13 -6.32
CA LYS A 674 3.38 6.43 -6.69
C LYS A 674 3.09 5.25 -5.76
N TYR A 675 1.81 4.89 -5.68
CA TYR A 675 1.28 3.75 -4.91
C TYR A 675 0.42 2.87 -5.81
N TRP A 676 0.45 1.55 -5.59
CA TRP A 676 -0.40 0.58 -6.29
C TRP A 676 -0.64 -0.68 -5.47
N TYR A 677 -1.64 -1.46 -5.89
CA TYR A 677 -1.79 -2.86 -5.49
C TYR A 677 -1.30 -3.79 -6.60
N ASP A 678 -0.83 -4.97 -6.25
CA ASP A 678 -0.45 -6.03 -7.19
C ASP A 678 -1.01 -7.38 -6.75
N LEU A 679 -1.06 -8.37 -7.64
CA LEU A 679 -1.43 -9.74 -7.31
C LEU A 679 -0.29 -10.52 -6.64
N GLN A 680 0.96 -10.08 -6.83
CA GLN A 680 2.13 -10.66 -6.18
C GLN A 680 2.35 -10.06 -4.78
N ALA A 681 2.68 -10.91 -3.80
CA ALA A 681 2.95 -10.49 -2.44
C ALA A 681 4.26 -9.66 -2.35
N ASN A 682 4.21 -8.57 -1.58
CA ASN A 682 5.34 -7.68 -1.36
C ASN A 682 6.40 -8.37 -0.50
N ILE A 683 7.60 -8.51 -1.06
CA ILE A 683 8.79 -9.08 -0.43
C ILE A 683 9.15 -8.49 0.94
N THR A 684 8.76 -7.23 1.19
CA THR A 684 8.97 -6.54 2.47
C THR A 684 8.21 -7.22 3.60
N ARG A 685 7.00 -7.72 3.31
CA ARG A 685 6.23 -8.49 4.28
C ARG A 685 6.83 -9.88 4.50
N ALA A 686 7.29 -10.55 3.44
CA ALA A 686 7.97 -11.85 3.57
C ALA A 686 9.24 -11.74 4.44
N ALA A 687 10.03 -10.67 4.30
CA ALA A 687 11.19 -10.40 5.14
C ALA A 687 10.79 -10.16 6.60
N LYS A 688 9.74 -9.36 6.84
CA LYS A 688 9.27 -9.00 8.19
C LYS A 688 8.60 -10.16 8.93
N ASP A 689 7.70 -10.90 8.26
CA ASP A 689 7.07 -12.10 8.81
C ASP A 689 8.12 -13.14 9.19
N GLN A 690 9.24 -13.24 8.46
CA GLN A 690 10.37 -14.08 8.84
C GLN A 690 11.16 -13.49 10.03
N ALA A 691 11.46 -12.18 10.02
CA ALA A 691 12.17 -11.49 11.10
C ALA A 691 11.47 -11.61 12.47
N GLU A 692 10.13 -11.62 12.47
CA GLU A 692 9.29 -11.84 13.66
C GLU A 692 9.29 -13.31 14.12
N ARG A 693 9.46 -14.28 13.21
CA ARG A 693 9.52 -15.73 13.52
C ARG A 693 10.86 -16.19 14.12
N LEU A 694 11.96 -15.45 13.92
CA LEU A 694 13.30 -15.85 14.39
C LEU A 694 13.36 -16.02 15.92
N HIS A 695 13.91 -17.14 16.40
CA HIS A 695 14.19 -17.30 17.82
C HIS A 695 15.40 -16.44 18.21
N LYS A 696 15.46 -16.03 19.49
CA LYS A 696 16.58 -15.21 19.99
C LYS A 696 17.94 -15.91 19.85
N GLU A 697 17.95 -17.24 19.85
CA GLU A 697 19.18 -18.02 19.69
C GLU A 697 19.77 -17.92 18.28
N ASP A 698 18.93 -17.87 17.23
CA ASP A 698 19.36 -17.65 15.84
C ASP A 698 20.00 -16.27 15.67
N VAL A 699 19.37 -15.24 16.24
CA VAL A 699 19.86 -13.86 16.23
C VAL A 699 21.18 -13.73 17.00
N TRP A 700 21.30 -14.40 18.15
CA TRP A 700 22.55 -14.44 18.89
C TRP A 700 23.67 -15.20 18.18
N ALA A 701 23.36 -16.26 17.43
CA ALA A 701 24.33 -17.00 16.63
C ALA A 701 24.93 -16.11 15.52
N GLU A 702 24.10 -15.31 14.84
CA GLU A 702 24.56 -14.34 13.84
C GLU A 702 25.39 -13.20 14.47
N ILE A 703 25.01 -12.68 15.64
CA ILE A 703 25.82 -11.71 16.39
C ILE A 703 27.18 -12.32 16.78
N ALA A 704 27.19 -13.55 17.29
CA ALA A 704 28.41 -14.24 17.67
C ALA A 704 29.33 -14.52 16.46
N LEU A 705 28.76 -14.94 15.32
CA LEU A 705 29.47 -15.14 14.05
C LEU A 705 30.17 -13.85 13.60
N ARG A 706 29.46 -12.72 13.61
CA ARG A 706 30.02 -11.40 13.28
C ARG A 706 31.11 -10.96 14.27
N LEU A 707 30.95 -11.26 15.55
CA LEU A 707 31.96 -10.98 16.56
C LEU A 707 33.24 -11.81 16.35
N GLN A 708 33.18 -13.02 15.79
CA GLN A 708 34.41 -13.83 15.57
C GLN A 708 35.45 -13.11 14.69
N ALA A 709 35.01 -12.24 13.76
CA ALA A 709 35.93 -11.40 12.98
C ALA A 709 36.80 -10.47 13.86
N GLN A 710 36.33 -10.11 15.06
CA GLN A 710 37.07 -9.30 16.04
C GLN A 710 38.20 -10.07 16.74
N ALA A 711 38.27 -11.40 16.62
CA ALA A 711 39.35 -12.20 17.19
C ALA A 711 40.70 -12.01 16.47
N HIS A 712 40.67 -11.55 15.21
CA HIS A 712 41.89 -11.36 14.40
C HIS A 712 42.75 -10.19 14.88
N THR A 713 42.13 -9.07 15.27
CA THR A 713 42.84 -7.86 15.72
C THR A 713 42.89 -7.82 17.24
N ARG A 714 44.09 -7.90 17.82
CA ARG A 714 44.26 -8.06 19.28
C ARG A 714 44.45 -6.77 20.06
N GLY A 715 44.65 -5.64 19.37
CA GLY A 715 45.14 -4.41 20.01
C GLY A 715 46.44 -4.70 20.77
N ASP A 716 46.55 -4.19 22.00
CA ASP A 716 47.71 -4.42 22.86
C ASP A 716 47.63 -5.72 23.70
N PHE A 717 46.56 -6.52 23.57
CA PHE A 717 46.42 -7.80 24.28
C PHE A 717 47.22 -8.92 23.61
N ALA A 718 47.67 -9.92 24.39
CA ALA A 718 48.32 -11.10 23.83
C ALA A 718 47.32 -12.03 23.09
N GLY A 719 46.05 -12.03 23.52
CA GLY A 719 44.97 -12.79 22.87
C GLY A 719 43.59 -12.19 23.13
N VAL A 720 42.68 -12.45 22.20
CA VAL A 720 41.25 -12.10 22.30
C VAL A 720 40.45 -13.40 22.21
N HIS A 721 39.51 -13.58 23.13
CA HIS A 721 38.56 -14.70 23.17
C HIS A 721 37.16 -14.17 22.93
N VAL A 722 36.46 -14.68 21.92
CA VAL A 722 35.17 -14.14 21.47
C VAL A 722 34.05 -15.14 21.75
N CYS A 723 33.00 -14.66 22.41
CA CYS A 723 31.80 -15.40 22.77
C CYS A 723 32.07 -16.80 23.37
N PRO A 724 32.96 -16.93 24.39
CA PRO A 724 33.15 -18.22 25.05
C PRO A 724 31.84 -18.67 25.71
N GLU A 725 31.49 -19.95 25.55
CA GLU A 725 30.27 -20.51 26.15
C GLU A 725 30.44 -20.72 27.67
N SER A 726 31.67 -20.95 28.11
CA SER A 726 32.00 -21.25 29.51
C SER A 726 33.38 -20.71 29.94
N ASN A 727 33.67 -20.80 31.24
CA ASN A 727 34.95 -20.36 31.79
C ASN A 727 36.13 -21.32 31.50
N ILE A 728 35.89 -22.50 30.91
CA ILE A 728 36.95 -23.46 30.56
C ILE A 728 37.63 -23.11 29.22
N ASP A 729 36.88 -22.46 28.33
CA ASP A 729 37.27 -22.06 26.97
C ASP A 729 38.34 -20.96 26.98
N ILE A 730 38.47 -20.27 28.10
CA ILE A 730 39.48 -19.23 28.33
C ILE A 730 40.68 -19.87 29.05
N PRO A 731 41.86 -19.95 28.41
CA PRO A 731 43.05 -20.55 29.01
C PRO A 731 43.52 -19.74 30.22
N ASP A 732 44.28 -20.39 31.11
CA ASP A 732 44.91 -19.74 32.26
C ASP A 732 46.39 -19.56 31.95
N THR A 733 46.76 -18.38 31.48
CA THR A 733 48.11 -17.99 31.05
C THR A 733 48.55 -16.73 31.78
N ASP A 734 49.86 -16.52 31.86
CA ASP A 734 50.48 -15.33 32.43
C ASP A 734 50.41 -14.08 31.54
N GLU A 735 49.90 -14.19 30.30
CA GLU A 735 49.68 -13.05 29.38
C GLU A 735 48.27 -12.44 29.48
N ALA A 736 48.17 -11.11 29.36
CA ALA A 736 46.91 -10.37 29.42
C ALA A 736 46.02 -10.61 28.18
N ARG A 737 44.75 -10.96 28.42
CA ARG A 737 43.78 -11.36 27.40
C ARG A 737 42.45 -10.63 27.55
N LEU A 738 41.88 -10.25 26.41
CA LEU A 738 40.53 -9.71 26.30
C LEU A 738 39.52 -10.84 26.06
N VAL A 739 38.37 -10.77 26.72
CA VAL A 739 37.27 -11.70 26.56
C VAL A 739 36.02 -10.92 26.15
N ILE A 740 35.64 -10.98 24.88
CA ILE A 740 34.39 -10.40 24.38
C ILE A 740 33.26 -11.38 24.70
N LEU A 741 32.34 -10.97 25.56
CA LEU A 741 31.28 -11.83 26.10
C LEU A 741 30.19 -12.12 25.06
N HIS A 742 29.49 -13.23 25.23
CA HIS A 742 28.34 -13.60 24.39
C HIS A 742 27.16 -12.63 24.62
N PRO A 743 26.35 -12.27 23.60
CA PRO A 743 25.13 -11.47 23.77
C PRO A 743 24.07 -12.06 24.73
N LYS A 744 24.24 -13.30 25.22
CA LYS A 744 23.41 -13.91 26.27
C LYS A 744 23.63 -13.24 27.64
N VAL A 745 24.75 -12.55 27.82
CA VAL A 745 25.17 -11.93 29.09
C VAL A 745 25.51 -10.45 28.88
N ALA A 746 24.49 -9.59 28.95
CA ALA A 746 24.62 -8.14 28.81
C ALA A 746 24.98 -7.43 30.14
N HIS A 747 25.32 -6.14 30.04
CA HIS A 747 25.60 -5.27 31.17
C HIS A 747 24.88 -3.93 31.08
N LYS A 748 24.56 -3.37 32.25
CA LYS A 748 24.00 -2.04 32.45
C LYS A 748 24.70 -1.39 33.63
N ARG A 749 25.14 -0.15 33.43
CA ARG A 749 25.92 0.62 34.41
C ARG A 749 25.29 0.58 35.82
N GLY A 750 26.10 0.29 36.83
CA GLY A 750 25.69 0.30 38.24
C GLY A 750 24.82 -0.88 38.69
N THR A 751 24.60 -1.89 37.85
CA THR A 751 23.84 -3.10 38.23
C THR A 751 24.73 -4.33 38.34
N ASP A 752 24.28 -5.34 39.09
CA ASP A 752 24.86 -6.69 39.07
C ASP A 752 24.17 -7.50 37.97
N SER A 753 24.79 -7.53 36.79
CA SER A 753 24.25 -8.20 35.61
C SER A 753 24.86 -9.58 35.36
N ALA A 754 24.25 -10.37 34.49
CA ALA A 754 24.77 -11.68 34.09
C ALA A 754 26.21 -11.60 33.51
N ALA A 755 26.58 -10.51 32.83
CA ALA A 755 27.95 -10.26 32.39
C ALA A 755 28.94 -10.16 33.55
N LYS A 756 28.60 -9.44 34.63
CA LYS A 756 29.43 -9.35 35.84
C LYS A 756 29.54 -10.70 36.54
N ALA A 757 28.43 -11.43 36.68
CA ALA A 757 28.44 -12.77 37.28
C ALA A 757 29.35 -13.74 36.49
N PHE A 758 29.26 -13.73 35.16
CA PHE A 758 30.14 -14.52 34.29
C PHE A 758 31.61 -14.11 34.42
N ALA A 759 31.91 -12.81 34.35
CA ALA A 759 33.25 -12.27 34.50
C ALA A 759 33.87 -12.57 35.88
N HIS A 760 33.09 -12.50 36.95
CA HIS A 760 33.54 -12.81 38.32
C HIS A 760 33.92 -14.29 38.43
N LYS A 761 32.99 -15.18 38.09
CA LYS A 761 33.21 -16.63 38.09
C LYS A 761 34.39 -17.04 37.19
N THR A 762 34.56 -16.39 36.05
CA THR A 762 35.66 -16.65 35.12
C THR A 762 37.00 -16.14 35.63
N THR A 763 37.01 -15.06 36.41
CA THR A 763 38.21 -14.54 37.09
C THR A 763 38.63 -15.45 38.24
N GLU A 764 37.67 -16.04 38.96
CA GLU A 764 37.93 -16.98 40.06
C GLU A 764 38.30 -18.39 39.59
N GLN A 765 37.69 -18.88 38.50
CA GLN A 765 37.69 -20.29 38.13
C GLN A 765 37.97 -20.51 36.63
N ARG A 766 38.62 -21.64 36.33
CA ARG A 766 38.71 -22.24 35.00
C ARG A 766 38.14 -23.66 35.08
N GLY A 767 36.96 -23.87 34.49
CA GLY A 767 36.16 -25.07 34.78
C GLY A 767 35.84 -25.13 36.28
N ASN A 768 36.23 -26.23 36.93
CA ASN A 768 36.06 -26.45 38.37
C ASN A 768 37.33 -26.12 39.20
N ALA A 769 38.43 -25.72 38.56
CA ALA A 769 39.68 -25.37 39.25
C ALA A 769 39.76 -23.86 39.51
N ASN A 770 40.41 -23.46 40.60
CA ASN A 770 40.72 -22.05 40.85
C ASN A 770 41.69 -21.52 39.77
N ARG A 771 41.37 -20.38 39.18
CA ARG A 771 42.24 -19.67 38.24
C ARG A 771 43.41 -19.03 39.00
N ILE A 772 44.61 -19.21 38.45
CA ILE A 772 45.87 -18.69 38.98
C ILE A 772 46.08 -17.26 38.50
N ASN A 773 46.07 -17.02 37.18
CA ASN A 773 46.44 -15.72 36.60
C ASN A 773 45.24 -14.76 36.54
N ARG A 774 44.66 -14.45 37.70
CA ARG A 774 43.40 -13.68 37.81
C ARG A 774 43.52 -12.24 37.31
N ASN A 775 44.71 -11.64 37.41
CA ASN A 775 44.94 -10.29 36.92
C ASN A 775 45.03 -10.23 35.38
N MET A 776 45.18 -11.36 34.69
CA MET A 776 45.42 -11.40 33.24
C MET A 776 44.16 -11.39 32.37
N LEU A 777 42.96 -11.22 32.94
CA LEU A 777 41.71 -11.14 32.18
C LEU A 777 41.05 -9.77 32.24
N VAL A 778 40.52 -9.34 31.09
CA VAL A 778 39.62 -8.19 30.93
C VAL A 778 38.42 -8.64 30.10
N TYR A 779 37.21 -8.20 30.43
CA TYR A 779 36.00 -8.60 29.72
C TYR A 779 35.36 -7.41 29.00
N LEU A 780 34.73 -7.64 27.85
CA LEU A 780 33.92 -6.65 27.12
C LEU A 780 32.48 -7.16 26.96
N ALA A 781 31.53 -6.45 27.54
CA ALA A 781 30.11 -6.79 27.52
C ALA A 781 29.30 -5.87 26.58
N ALA A 782 28.19 -6.41 26.07
CA ALA A 782 27.15 -5.64 25.41
C ALA A 782 26.42 -4.72 26.41
N ASP A 783 26.09 -3.50 26.00
CA ASP A 783 25.12 -2.65 26.70
C ASP A 783 23.70 -3.22 26.51
N GLU A 784 22.97 -3.39 27.62
CA GLU A 784 21.65 -4.03 27.65
C GLU A 784 20.62 -3.32 26.77
N ALA A 785 20.60 -1.99 26.73
CA ALA A 785 19.63 -1.24 25.92
C ALA A 785 20.01 -1.25 24.43
N ARG A 786 21.29 -1.08 24.11
CA ARG A 786 21.75 -1.14 22.71
C ARG A 786 21.68 -2.54 22.11
N LEU A 787 21.70 -3.59 22.94
CA LEU A 787 21.53 -4.97 22.48
C LEU A 787 20.13 -5.21 21.87
N GLU A 788 19.09 -4.53 22.34
CA GLU A 788 17.76 -4.60 21.73
C GLU A 788 17.72 -3.90 20.35
N GLU A 789 18.41 -2.77 20.19
CA GLU A 789 18.59 -2.14 18.86
C GLU A 789 19.36 -3.06 17.89
N LEU A 790 20.37 -3.79 18.39
CA LEU A 790 21.14 -4.75 17.61
C LEU A 790 20.34 -6.01 17.24
N ASP A 791 19.55 -6.56 18.16
CA ASP A 791 18.66 -7.72 17.93
C ASP A 791 17.70 -7.42 16.77
N ASN A 792 17.04 -6.26 16.81
CA ASN A 792 16.14 -5.82 15.74
C ASN A 792 16.85 -5.60 14.40
N ALA A 793 18.04 -5.00 14.38
CA ALA A 793 18.82 -4.81 13.15
C ALA A 793 19.27 -6.15 12.53
N VAL A 794 19.63 -7.14 13.35
CA VAL A 794 20.02 -8.48 12.89
C VAL A 794 18.80 -9.27 12.39
N ARG A 795 17.64 -9.13 13.03
CA ARG A 795 16.37 -9.70 12.56
C ARG A 795 16.00 -9.21 11.16
N ASP A 796 16.09 -7.91 10.91
CA ASP A 796 15.84 -7.32 9.58
C ASP A 796 16.83 -7.89 8.54
N TYR A 797 18.14 -7.91 8.85
CA TYR A 797 19.15 -8.52 7.98
C TYR A 797 18.85 -9.99 7.66
N LEU A 798 18.51 -10.81 8.65
CA LEU A 798 18.19 -12.23 8.48
C LEU A 798 16.86 -12.42 7.71
N GLY A 799 15.87 -11.55 7.91
CA GLY A 799 14.63 -11.52 7.14
C GLY A 799 14.86 -11.30 5.64
N TRP A 800 15.64 -10.29 5.27
CA TRP A 800 16.02 -10.05 3.87
C TRP A 800 16.91 -11.15 3.30
N SER A 801 17.81 -11.70 4.11
CA SER A 801 18.66 -12.84 3.72
C SER A 801 17.82 -14.09 3.39
N HIS A 802 16.76 -14.34 4.16
CA HIS A 802 15.81 -15.42 3.89
C HIS A 802 15.02 -15.19 2.60
N VAL A 803 14.56 -13.97 2.32
CA VAL A 803 13.86 -13.66 1.05
C VAL A 803 14.75 -13.96 -0.15
N LEU A 804 16.03 -13.57 -0.11
CA LEU A 804 16.99 -13.86 -1.18
C LEU A 804 17.34 -15.35 -1.28
N ALA A 805 17.44 -16.06 -0.16
CA ALA A 805 17.73 -17.50 -0.15
C ALA A 805 16.59 -18.35 -0.73
N ASN A 806 15.34 -17.89 -0.64
CA ASN A 806 14.15 -18.57 -1.13
C ASN A 806 13.59 -17.93 -2.41
N GLU A 807 14.45 -17.36 -3.26
CA GLU A 807 14.02 -16.58 -4.43
C GLU A 807 13.16 -17.38 -5.44
N ALA A 808 13.37 -18.69 -5.52
CA ALA A 808 12.59 -19.59 -6.37
C ALA A 808 11.22 -19.93 -5.78
N ASP A 809 11.13 -20.17 -4.46
CA ASP A 809 9.87 -20.51 -3.79
C ASP A 809 8.95 -19.28 -3.61
N LEU A 810 9.51 -18.07 -3.72
CA LEU A 810 8.80 -16.79 -3.67
C LEU A 810 8.52 -16.19 -5.06
N ASP A 811 8.88 -16.87 -6.15
CA ASP A 811 8.75 -16.42 -7.55
C ASP A 811 9.24 -14.97 -7.78
N LEU A 812 10.42 -14.62 -7.23
CA LEU A 812 10.90 -13.24 -7.23
C LEU A 812 11.23 -12.73 -8.63
N THR A 813 10.63 -11.61 -9.02
CA THR A 813 11.02 -10.86 -10.22
C THR A 813 12.40 -10.23 -10.06
N THR A 814 13.09 -9.93 -11.17
CA THR A 814 14.41 -9.28 -11.16
C THR A 814 14.43 -7.99 -10.32
N ASN A 815 13.41 -7.14 -10.46
CA ASN A 815 13.29 -5.91 -9.69
C ASN A 815 13.12 -6.16 -8.17
N GLN A 816 12.39 -7.20 -7.78
CA GLN A 816 12.25 -7.61 -6.38
C GLN A 816 13.56 -8.18 -5.83
N LYS A 817 14.31 -8.95 -6.63
CA LYS A 817 15.65 -9.45 -6.27
C LYS A 817 16.66 -8.32 -6.05
N ASP A 818 16.68 -7.33 -6.93
CA ASP A 818 17.52 -6.14 -6.79
C ASP A 818 17.12 -5.32 -5.54
N GLN A 819 15.82 -5.14 -5.31
CA GLN A 819 15.30 -4.47 -4.11
C GLN A 819 15.67 -5.20 -2.82
N ALA A 820 15.49 -6.53 -2.76
CA ALA A 820 15.87 -7.36 -1.62
C ALA A 820 17.38 -7.32 -1.36
N THR A 821 18.20 -7.36 -2.42
CA THR A 821 19.67 -7.26 -2.33
C THR A 821 20.09 -5.92 -1.74
N GLN A 822 19.52 -4.81 -2.22
CA GLN A 822 19.81 -3.47 -1.69
C GLN A 822 19.36 -3.31 -0.23
N ARG A 823 18.21 -3.89 0.15
CA ARG A 823 17.72 -3.90 1.53
C ARG A 823 18.62 -4.73 2.45
N GLN A 824 18.99 -5.94 2.06
CA GLN A 824 19.91 -6.80 2.80
C GLN A 824 21.26 -6.10 3.04
N ALA A 825 21.83 -5.45 2.02
CA ALA A 825 23.09 -4.71 2.14
C ALA A 825 22.99 -3.51 3.10
N THR A 826 21.84 -2.81 3.10
CA THR A 826 21.57 -1.69 4.02
C THR A 826 21.41 -2.16 5.47
N ALA A 827 20.72 -3.28 5.67
CA ALA A 827 20.58 -3.93 6.98
C ALA A 827 21.94 -4.44 7.49
N ASP A 828 22.75 -5.09 6.65
CA ASP A 828 24.09 -5.56 7.00
C ASP A 828 25.02 -4.44 7.51
N GLN A 829 25.03 -3.30 6.81
CA GLN A 829 25.81 -2.13 7.23
C GLN A 829 25.29 -1.53 8.55
N THR A 830 23.97 -1.57 8.77
CA THR A 830 23.35 -1.15 10.02
C THR A 830 23.79 -2.06 11.17
N VAL A 831 23.77 -3.39 10.99
CA VAL A 831 24.24 -4.37 11.97
C VAL A 831 25.71 -4.14 12.33
N LYS A 832 26.60 -3.96 11.33
CA LYS A 832 28.03 -3.67 11.57
C LYS A 832 28.23 -2.46 12.48
N SER A 833 27.52 -1.36 12.20
CA SER A 833 27.56 -0.14 13.01
C SER A 833 27.02 -0.36 14.43
N ARG A 834 25.84 -0.99 14.55
CA ARG A 834 25.19 -1.26 15.85
C ARG A 834 25.99 -2.21 16.73
N LEU A 835 26.63 -3.23 16.16
CA LEU A 835 27.49 -4.17 16.88
C LEU A 835 28.63 -3.43 17.60
N LEU A 836 29.34 -2.55 16.89
CA LEU A 836 30.42 -1.73 17.45
C LEU A 836 29.92 -0.68 18.45
N GLN A 837 28.66 -0.25 18.37
CA GLN A 837 28.04 0.66 19.35
C GLN A 837 27.54 -0.07 20.60
N THR A 838 27.28 -1.39 20.52
CA THR A 838 26.69 -2.20 21.59
C THR A 838 27.76 -2.72 22.55
N PHE A 839 28.84 -3.31 22.03
CA PHE A 839 29.92 -3.87 22.85
C PHE A 839 30.85 -2.77 23.38
N THR A 840 30.49 -2.19 24.53
CA THR A 840 31.13 -0.98 25.07
C THR A 840 31.44 -1.03 26.56
N TRP A 841 31.05 -2.07 27.31
CA TRP A 841 31.32 -2.16 28.74
C TRP A 841 32.54 -3.02 29.05
N ALA A 842 33.69 -2.40 29.31
CA ALA A 842 34.84 -3.11 29.87
C ALA A 842 34.59 -3.42 31.35
N LEU A 843 34.69 -4.68 31.73
CA LEU A 843 34.68 -5.15 33.11
C LEU A 843 36.09 -5.60 33.48
N ILE A 844 36.67 -4.92 34.46
CA ILE A 844 38.10 -5.01 34.78
C ILE A 844 38.25 -5.54 36.21
N PRO A 845 38.81 -6.74 36.43
CA PRO A 845 39.21 -7.18 37.75
C PRO A 845 40.17 -6.18 38.40
N SER A 846 39.84 -5.72 39.60
CA SER A 846 40.60 -4.73 40.35
C SER A 846 40.44 -4.99 41.84
N GLN A 847 41.52 -4.83 42.60
CA GLN A 847 41.53 -5.01 44.04
C GLN A 847 42.23 -3.81 44.69
N PRO A 848 41.51 -2.70 44.97
CA PRO A 848 42.14 -1.48 45.50
C PRO A 848 42.77 -1.67 46.91
N ASP A 849 42.15 -2.54 47.72
CA ASP A 849 42.68 -3.00 49.01
C ASP A 849 43.07 -4.48 48.90
N PRO A 850 44.36 -4.85 49.05
CA PRO A 850 44.81 -6.24 49.06
C PRO A 850 44.15 -7.14 50.12
N GLY A 851 43.58 -6.57 51.19
CA GLY A 851 42.85 -7.29 52.24
C GLY A 851 41.39 -7.62 51.91
N ALA A 852 40.81 -6.98 50.89
CA ALA A 852 39.42 -7.17 50.47
C ALA A 852 39.30 -8.11 49.26
N PRO A 853 38.14 -8.74 49.01
CA PRO A 853 37.86 -9.43 47.74
C PRO A 853 38.03 -8.47 46.54
N PHE A 854 38.43 -9.03 45.39
CA PHE A 854 38.48 -8.24 44.15
C PHE A 854 37.07 -7.83 43.71
N ILE A 855 36.99 -6.71 42.99
CA ILE A 855 35.76 -6.22 42.36
C ILE A 855 35.93 -6.15 40.85
N LEU A 856 34.82 -6.11 40.11
CA LEU A 856 34.81 -5.80 38.69
C LEU A 856 34.50 -4.31 38.51
N ARG A 857 35.53 -3.52 38.19
CA ARG A 857 35.34 -2.11 37.83
C ARG A 857 34.79 -2.03 36.41
N GLU A 858 33.67 -1.35 36.25
CA GLU A 858 33.04 -1.07 34.95
C GLU A 858 33.61 0.21 34.34
N THR A 859 33.95 0.18 33.05
CA THR A 859 34.43 1.35 32.30
C THR A 859 33.81 1.32 30.90
N LYS A 860 33.30 2.48 30.44
CA LYS A 860 32.73 2.59 29.11
C LYS A 860 33.84 2.81 28.07
N VAL A 861 33.79 2.06 26.99
CA VAL A 861 34.77 2.02 25.90
C VAL A 861 34.08 2.47 24.62
N GLU A 862 34.50 3.62 24.09
CA GLU A 862 34.01 4.20 22.84
C GLU A 862 35.21 4.71 22.02
N GLY A 863 35.09 4.74 20.69
CA GLY A 863 36.17 5.18 19.80
C GLY A 863 35.85 4.93 18.32
N GLN A 864 36.70 5.46 17.43
CA GLN A 864 36.51 5.38 15.97
C GLN A 864 37.10 4.13 15.30
N SER A 865 37.98 3.36 15.98
CA SER A 865 38.51 2.12 15.40
C SER A 865 37.40 1.10 15.14
N GLU A 866 37.52 0.30 14.07
CA GLU A 866 36.61 -0.82 13.79
C GLU A 866 36.92 -2.08 14.63
N SER A 867 38.05 -2.09 15.34
CA SER A 867 38.43 -3.14 16.28
C SER A 867 37.98 -2.81 17.71
N LEU A 868 37.14 -3.67 18.28
CA LEU A 868 36.76 -3.62 19.69
C LEU A 868 37.98 -3.78 20.61
N ALA A 869 38.93 -4.65 20.26
CA ALA A 869 40.13 -4.87 21.05
C ALA A 869 41.04 -3.64 21.13
N GLU A 870 41.19 -2.88 20.04
CA GLU A 870 41.94 -1.61 20.04
C GLU A 870 41.24 -0.52 20.84
N ARG A 871 39.90 -0.44 20.78
CA ARG A 871 39.13 0.51 21.61
C ARG A 871 39.36 0.22 23.10
N VAL A 872 39.28 -1.05 23.49
CA VAL A 872 39.52 -1.48 24.87
C VAL A 872 40.98 -1.22 25.26
N SER A 873 41.96 -1.65 24.46
CA SER A 873 43.38 -1.54 24.83
C SER A 873 43.81 -0.07 24.95
N ARG A 874 43.38 0.80 24.04
CA ARG A 874 43.63 2.25 24.11
C ARG A 874 42.99 2.89 25.35
N ARG A 875 41.76 2.48 25.72
CA ARG A 875 41.09 2.98 26.92
C ARG A 875 41.82 2.53 28.19
N LEU A 876 42.15 1.25 28.31
CA LEU A 876 42.84 0.69 29.48
C LEU A 876 44.28 1.19 29.60
N GLY A 877 44.99 1.43 28.49
CA GLY A 877 46.29 2.08 28.49
C GLY A 877 46.23 3.52 29.00
N SER A 878 45.18 4.27 28.62
CA SER A 878 44.95 5.64 29.13
C SER A 878 44.53 5.69 30.60
N ASP A 879 43.84 4.66 31.10
CA ASP A 879 43.38 4.57 32.50
C ASP A 879 44.42 3.89 33.41
N GLY A 880 45.50 3.32 32.87
CA GLY A 880 46.57 2.63 33.60
C GLY A 880 46.28 1.16 33.96
N ASP A 881 45.24 0.57 33.36
CA ASP A 881 44.79 -0.82 33.59
C ASP A 881 45.44 -1.86 32.66
N LEU A 882 46.22 -1.42 31.67
CA LEU A 882 47.00 -2.31 30.80
C LEU A 882 48.27 -1.58 30.37
N SER A 883 49.43 -2.08 30.81
CA SER A 883 50.74 -1.51 30.48
C SER A 883 51.47 -2.37 29.44
N THR A 884 51.85 -1.76 28.33
CA THR A 884 52.74 -2.33 27.30
C THR A 884 54.20 -1.95 27.49
N GLN A 885 54.47 -0.95 28.33
CA GLN A 885 55.77 -0.52 28.80
C GLN A 885 55.66 -0.24 30.31
N GLN A 886 56.73 -0.50 31.06
CA GLN A 886 56.77 -0.36 32.51
C GLN A 886 58.13 0.20 32.90
N ALA A 887 58.18 1.30 33.64
CA ALA A 887 59.45 1.84 34.15
C ALA A 887 59.83 1.19 35.49
N ALA A 888 61.13 1.12 35.80
CA ALA A 888 61.63 0.59 37.08
C ALA A 888 60.99 1.26 38.31
N VAL A 889 60.68 2.57 38.21
CA VAL A 889 59.98 3.35 39.25
C VAL A 889 58.56 2.83 39.49
N THR A 890 57.84 2.46 38.43
CA THR A 890 56.50 1.86 38.54
C THR A 890 56.56 0.44 39.11
N VAL A 891 57.64 -0.32 38.83
CA VAL A 891 57.90 -1.62 39.48
C VAL A 891 58.18 -1.43 40.97
N ARG A 892 58.99 -0.44 41.36
CA ARG A 892 59.24 -0.08 42.77
C ARG A 892 57.96 0.31 43.50
N LEU A 893 57.10 1.12 42.90
CA LEU A 893 55.79 1.47 43.46
C LEU A 893 54.86 0.26 43.58
N ALA A 894 54.89 -0.68 42.64
CA ALA A 894 54.11 -1.92 42.72
C ALA A 894 54.61 -2.83 43.87
N ILE A 895 55.93 -3.02 44.02
CA ILE A 895 56.51 -3.79 45.12
C ILE A 895 56.16 -3.16 46.48
N ASN A 896 56.14 -1.83 46.59
CA ASN A 896 55.75 -1.14 47.82
C ASN A 896 54.30 -1.42 48.28
N LYS A 897 53.40 -1.90 47.39
CA LYS A 897 52.06 -2.38 47.78
C LYS A 897 52.10 -3.69 48.56
N VAL A 898 53.21 -4.44 48.49
CA VAL A 898 53.41 -5.70 49.22
C VAL A 898 54.76 -5.65 49.95
N PRO A 899 54.89 -4.89 51.07
CA PRO A 899 56.16 -4.71 51.77
C PRO A 899 56.85 -6.00 52.23
N GLN A 900 56.08 -7.09 52.39
CA GLN A 900 56.58 -8.43 52.73
C GLN A 900 57.50 -9.03 51.66
N ILE A 901 57.45 -8.55 50.40
CA ILE A 901 58.39 -8.92 49.33
C ILE A 901 59.83 -8.63 49.76
N TRP A 902 60.07 -7.57 50.52
CA TRP A 902 61.40 -7.14 50.94
C TRP A 902 61.96 -7.86 52.18
N LYS A 903 61.26 -8.87 52.70
CA LYS A 903 61.61 -9.57 53.96
C LYS A 903 63.02 -10.14 53.92
N ASP A 904 63.40 -10.77 52.81
CA ASP A 904 64.70 -11.45 52.63
C ASP A 904 65.74 -10.53 51.95
N GLY A 905 65.45 -9.22 51.84
CA GLY A 905 66.33 -8.20 51.25
C GLY A 905 66.32 -8.14 49.72
N HIS A 906 65.68 -9.10 49.05
CA HIS A 906 65.55 -9.16 47.59
C HIS A 906 64.30 -9.93 47.17
N VAL A 907 63.94 -9.86 45.88
CA VAL A 907 62.91 -10.70 45.25
C VAL A 907 63.40 -11.23 43.90
N THR A 908 63.05 -12.48 43.56
CA THR A 908 63.34 -13.03 42.23
C THR A 908 62.38 -12.45 41.20
N LEU A 909 62.86 -12.20 39.97
CA LEU A 909 62.03 -11.68 38.89
C LEU A 909 60.86 -12.63 38.56
N GLY A 910 61.06 -13.94 38.68
CA GLY A 910 60.00 -14.94 38.51
C GLY A 910 58.91 -14.85 39.57
N ALA A 911 59.26 -14.75 40.86
CA ALA A 911 58.27 -14.59 41.93
C ALA A 911 57.52 -13.25 41.83
N LEU A 912 58.22 -12.18 41.40
CA LEU A 912 57.56 -10.90 41.12
C LEU A 912 56.56 -11.01 39.96
N TRP A 913 56.93 -11.70 38.87
CA TRP A 913 56.03 -11.95 37.74
C TRP A 913 54.77 -12.74 38.15
N GLU A 914 54.93 -13.78 38.96
CA GLU A 914 53.80 -14.53 39.53
C GLU A 914 52.82 -13.62 40.29
N LEU A 915 53.31 -12.67 41.10
CA LEU A 915 52.46 -11.72 41.81
C LEU A 915 51.70 -10.79 40.84
N TYR A 916 52.38 -10.31 39.80
CA TYR A 916 51.80 -9.48 38.74
C TYR A 916 50.64 -10.19 38.02
N CYS A 917 50.74 -11.50 37.77
CA CYS A 917 49.70 -12.29 37.12
C CYS A 917 48.57 -12.73 38.06
N GLN A 918 48.88 -13.05 39.32
CA GLN A 918 47.92 -13.62 40.27
C GLN A 918 46.97 -12.59 40.90
N TYR A 919 47.45 -11.39 41.22
CA TYR A 919 46.74 -10.47 42.13
C TYR A 919 46.24 -9.18 41.46
N PRO A 920 44.92 -8.92 41.39
CA PRO A 920 44.35 -7.70 40.79
C PRO A 920 44.66 -6.36 41.50
N TYR A 921 45.47 -6.35 42.55
CA TYR A 921 46.03 -5.12 43.15
C TYR A 921 47.35 -4.69 42.48
N MET A 922 48.02 -5.61 41.77
CA MET A 922 49.22 -5.35 40.98
C MET A 922 48.85 -4.72 39.63
N PRO A 923 49.69 -3.83 39.06
CA PRO A 923 49.46 -3.31 37.71
C PRO A 923 49.39 -4.46 36.71
N ARG A 924 48.44 -4.43 35.77
CA ARG A 924 48.31 -5.45 34.73
C ARG A 924 49.26 -5.12 33.57
N LEU A 925 50.31 -5.93 33.42
CA LEU A 925 51.19 -5.85 32.26
C LEU A 925 50.67 -6.75 31.13
N ARG A 926 50.96 -6.40 29.87
CA ARG A 926 50.58 -7.20 28.70
C ARG A 926 51.13 -8.62 28.76
N ASP A 927 52.43 -8.75 28.97
CA ASP A 927 53.16 -10.02 29.01
C ASP A 927 54.47 -9.84 29.79
N ARG A 928 55.20 -10.94 29.99
CA ARG A 928 56.40 -11.01 30.81
C ARG A 928 57.54 -10.10 30.31
N LYS A 929 57.61 -9.79 29.01
CA LYS A 929 58.68 -8.98 28.44
C LYS A 929 58.61 -7.55 28.96
N VAL A 930 57.40 -7.03 29.14
CA VAL A 930 57.15 -5.68 29.69
C VAL A 930 57.83 -5.51 31.06
N LEU A 931 57.79 -6.55 31.91
CA LEU A 931 58.51 -6.53 33.19
C LEU A 931 60.02 -6.70 33.00
N GLN A 932 60.45 -7.63 32.14
CA GLN A 932 61.87 -7.91 31.87
C GLN A 932 62.64 -6.72 31.28
N GLU A 933 61.99 -5.91 30.44
CA GLU A 933 62.54 -4.67 29.89
C GLU A 933 62.56 -3.59 30.98
N GLY A 934 61.43 -3.42 31.68
CA GLY A 934 61.26 -2.39 32.70
C GLY A 934 62.17 -2.47 33.92
N VAL A 935 62.67 -3.66 34.29
CA VAL A 935 63.62 -3.82 35.40
C VAL A 935 65.08 -3.55 35.00
N ARG A 936 65.38 -3.37 33.71
CA ARG A 936 66.76 -3.15 33.21
C ARG A 936 67.08 -1.67 33.01
N GLU A 937 66.07 -0.84 32.75
CA GLU A 937 66.21 0.60 32.57
C GLU A 937 66.04 1.32 33.92
N LEU A 938 67.09 1.28 34.75
CA LEU A 938 67.13 1.94 36.04
C LEU A 938 67.49 3.44 35.90
N PRO A 939 66.85 4.34 36.67
CA PRO A 939 67.21 5.76 36.70
C PRO A 939 68.53 6.01 37.45
N LEU A 940 69.11 7.20 37.29
CA LEU A 940 70.31 7.63 38.03
C LEU A 940 70.08 7.72 39.56
N ILE A 941 68.85 7.95 40.02
CA ILE A 941 68.47 8.05 41.45
C ILE A 941 67.79 6.73 41.89
N TRP A 942 68.44 5.60 41.60
CA TRP A 942 67.89 4.26 41.82
C TRP A 942 67.72 3.91 43.31
N GLU A 943 68.47 4.58 44.19
CA GLU A 943 68.45 4.33 45.64
C GLU A 943 67.08 4.65 46.25
N THR A 944 66.43 5.70 45.76
CA THR A 944 65.09 6.13 46.17
C THR A 944 64.02 5.48 45.29
N ASP A 945 64.21 5.57 43.97
CA ASP A 945 63.14 5.34 43.00
C ASP A 945 63.14 3.92 42.41
N ALA A 946 64.14 3.08 42.67
CA ALA A 946 64.22 1.73 42.10
C ALA A 946 64.80 0.66 43.06
N PHE A 947 65.77 -0.13 42.58
CA PHE A 947 66.37 -1.30 43.22
C PHE A 947 67.69 -1.63 42.50
N ALA A 948 68.61 -2.34 43.15
CA ALA A 948 69.78 -2.91 42.48
C ALA A 948 69.44 -4.26 41.84
N LEU A 949 70.32 -4.78 40.97
CA LEU A 949 70.17 -6.10 40.36
C LEU A 949 71.29 -7.04 40.81
N ALA A 950 71.02 -8.33 41.03
CA ALA A 950 72.06 -9.32 41.30
C ALA A 950 71.75 -10.67 40.62
N THR A 951 72.78 -11.41 40.21
CA THR A 951 72.64 -12.70 39.52
C THR A 951 72.52 -13.89 40.48
N GLY A 952 72.79 -13.70 41.77
CA GLY A 952 72.56 -14.70 42.81
C GLY A 952 72.85 -14.16 44.23
N TYR A 953 72.64 -15.01 45.24
CA TYR A 953 72.91 -14.71 46.64
C TYR A 953 73.57 -15.93 47.30
N GLN A 954 74.77 -15.76 47.86
CA GLN A 954 75.60 -16.82 48.46
C GLN A 954 76.38 -16.28 49.66
N ASP A 955 76.52 -17.08 50.72
CA ASP A 955 77.30 -16.76 51.93
C ASP A 955 77.00 -15.38 52.55
N GLY A 956 75.73 -14.95 52.48
CA GLY A 956 75.27 -13.67 53.00
C GLY A 956 75.45 -12.47 52.06
N ARG A 957 76.02 -12.66 50.86
CA ARG A 957 76.35 -11.61 49.88
C ARG A 957 75.68 -11.81 48.53
N TYR A 958 75.43 -10.71 47.83
CA TYR A 958 74.90 -10.69 46.47
C TYR A 958 76.02 -10.89 45.46
N VAL A 959 75.85 -11.89 44.59
CA VAL A 959 76.77 -12.23 43.51
C VAL A 959 76.36 -11.47 42.25
N GLY A 960 77.32 -10.83 41.59
CA GLY A 960 77.05 -10.03 40.38
C GLY A 960 76.12 -8.86 40.65
N LEU A 961 76.25 -8.22 41.82
CA LEU A 961 75.52 -6.99 42.17
C LEU A 961 75.87 -5.89 41.17
N TRP A 962 74.82 -5.27 40.59
CA TRP A 962 74.90 -4.25 39.56
C TRP A 962 74.03 -3.05 39.94
N ILE A 963 74.62 -1.86 39.82
CA ILE A 963 73.95 -0.57 40.03
C ILE A 963 74.17 0.37 38.84
N PRO A 964 73.29 1.35 38.60
CA PRO A 964 73.49 2.39 37.58
C PRO A 964 74.81 3.13 37.79
N GLY A 965 75.64 3.17 36.76
CA GLY A 965 77.01 3.73 36.81
C GLY A 965 78.12 2.68 36.81
N ASP A 966 77.81 1.40 37.04
CA ASP A 966 78.78 0.32 36.83
C ASP A 966 79.22 0.22 35.37
N ALA A 967 80.51 -0.05 35.15
CA ALA A 967 81.11 -0.15 33.81
C ALA A 967 80.64 -1.37 32.99
N ASN A 968 80.00 -2.35 33.65
CA ASN A 968 79.44 -3.54 33.03
C ASN A 968 77.95 -3.33 32.68
N SER A 969 77.46 -3.98 31.62
CA SER A 969 76.04 -3.92 31.25
C SER A 969 75.13 -4.59 32.28
N ALA A 970 73.89 -4.10 32.39
CA ALA A 970 72.87 -4.67 33.27
C ALA A 970 72.66 -6.18 33.02
N PRO A 971 72.52 -7.01 34.07
CA PRO A 971 72.26 -8.44 33.96
C PRO A 971 71.06 -8.80 33.05
N VAL A 972 71.07 -10.04 32.55
CA VAL A 972 69.96 -10.59 31.76
C VAL A 972 68.77 -10.88 32.67
N ALA A 973 67.57 -10.47 32.25
CA ALA A 973 66.32 -10.62 33.00
C ALA A 973 65.76 -12.07 32.98
N THR A 974 66.47 -13.01 33.60
CA THR A 974 66.01 -14.39 33.85
C THR A 974 65.14 -14.47 35.12
N ASP A 975 64.40 -15.57 35.34
CA ASP A 975 63.62 -15.75 36.58
C ASP A 975 64.46 -15.66 37.85
N SER A 976 65.73 -16.07 37.77
CA SER A 976 66.71 -16.04 38.85
C SER A 976 67.31 -14.66 39.12
N LEU A 977 67.00 -13.65 38.30
CA LEU A 977 67.48 -12.28 38.53
C LEU A 977 66.89 -11.76 39.85
N LEU A 978 67.75 -11.28 40.74
CA LEU A 978 67.33 -10.72 42.03
C LEU A 978 67.21 -9.21 41.91
N LEU A 979 66.05 -8.66 42.27
CA LEU A 979 65.86 -7.24 42.53
C LEU A 979 66.18 -7.02 44.01
N VAL A 980 67.25 -6.28 44.29
CA VAL A 980 67.83 -6.12 45.63
C VAL A 980 67.46 -4.77 46.23
N ARG A 981 67.13 -4.77 47.53
CA ARG A 981 66.71 -3.56 48.24
C ARG A 981 67.88 -2.56 48.34
N PRO A 982 67.69 -1.27 48.00
CA PRO A 982 68.79 -0.30 47.91
C PRO A 982 69.69 -0.20 49.14
N ASP A 983 69.11 -0.13 50.35
CA ASP A 983 69.87 -0.06 51.61
C ASP A 983 70.81 -1.25 51.81
N VAL A 984 70.43 -2.44 51.32
CA VAL A 984 71.24 -3.66 51.40
C VAL A 984 72.32 -3.65 50.33
N ALA A 985 71.99 -3.23 49.10
CA ALA A 985 72.93 -3.12 47.99
C ALA A 985 74.03 -2.08 48.24
N THR A 986 73.65 -0.87 48.65
CA THR A 986 74.60 0.22 48.98
C THR A 986 75.51 -0.18 50.14
N LYS A 987 74.98 -0.91 51.14
CA LYS A 987 75.81 -1.41 52.25
C LYS A 987 76.87 -2.40 51.78
N GLN A 988 76.53 -3.37 50.94
CA GLN A 988 77.53 -4.29 50.40
C GLN A 988 78.57 -3.54 49.55
N ARG A 989 78.15 -2.58 48.73
CA ARG A 989 79.08 -1.83 47.87
C ARG A 989 80.05 -0.96 48.66
N ALA A 990 79.59 -0.35 49.76
CA ALA A 990 80.46 0.40 50.68
C ALA A 990 81.44 -0.49 51.47
N GLU A 991 81.18 -1.80 51.58
CA GLU A 991 82.12 -2.80 52.13
C GLU A 991 83.13 -3.31 51.07
N GLU A 992 82.92 -3.00 49.78
CA GLU A 992 83.78 -3.42 48.66
C GLU A 992 84.78 -2.32 48.20
N GLU A 993 84.60 -1.06 48.59
CA GLU A 993 85.52 0.05 48.29
C GLU A 993 86.60 0.25 49.39
N PRO A 994 87.90 0.32 49.04
CA PRO A 994 88.96 0.61 50.01
C PRO A 994 89.08 2.12 50.33
N ALA A 995 89.27 2.45 51.61
CA ALA A 995 89.42 3.84 52.07
C ALA A 995 90.78 4.47 51.66
N PRO A 996 90.84 5.80 51.46
CA PRO A 996 92.08 6.51 51.09
C PRO A 996 92.99 6.77 52.30
N GLU A 997 94.30 6.52 52.15
CA GLU A 997 95.33 6.84 53.15
C GLU A 997 95.75 8.32 53.13
N SER A 998 96.06 8.86 54.31
CA SER A 998 96.44 10.27 54.53
C SER A 998 97.91 10.43 54.94
N GLY A 999 98.65 11.37 54.33
CA GLY A 999 100.02 11.71 54.73
C GLY A 999 100.50 13.08 54.25
N ASP A 1000 101.12 13.85 55.15
CA ASP A 1000 101.61 15.24 55.04
C ASP A 1000 102.88 15.34 55.94
N PRO A 1001 103.80 16.35 55.90
CA PRO A 1001 104.15 17.39 54.90
C PRO A 1001 105.68 17.60 54.62
N SER A 1002 106.02 18.38 53.57
CA SER A 1002 107.25 19.24 53.38
C SER A 1002 108.66 18.61 53.14
N PRO A 1003 109.67 19.35 52.58
CA PRO A 1003 109.69 20.64 51.85
C PRO A 1003 110.44 20.67 50.46
N SER A 1004 110.39 21.82 49.78
CA SER A 1004 111.03 22.21 48.49
C SER A 1004 112.58 22.39 48.53
N PRO A 1005 113.33 22.77 47.44
CA PRO A 1005 112.95 23.07 46.04
C PRO A 1005 113.88 22.50 44.90
N THR A 1006 113.50 22.65 43.61
CA THR A 1006 114.24 23.40 42.52
C THR A 1006 113.65 23.12 41.11
N LYS A 1007 113.78 24.10 40.19
CA LYS A 1007 113.29 24.17 38.78
C LYS A 1007 114.23 23.46 37.77
N PRO A 1008 113.81 23.04 36.54
CA PRO A 1008 113.47 23.95 35.42
C PRO A 1008 112.28 23.58 34.49
N GLN A 1009 111.97 24.52 33.58
CA GLN A 1009 110.91 24.59 32.54
C GLN A 1009 111.13 23.64 31.34
N PRO A 1010 110.12 23.31 30.48
CA PRO A 1010 109.25 24.22 29.67
C PRO A 1010 107.72 24.06 29.95
N ALA A 1011 106.74 24.73 29.29
CA ALA A 1011 106.71 25.90 28.37
C ALA A 1011 105.45 26.79 28.66
N LYS A 1012 104.58 27.10 27.67
CA LYS A 1012 103.33 27.90 27.81
C LYS A 1012 102.24 27.59 26.75
N GLY A 1013 100.97 27.66 27.19
CA GLY A 1013 99.73 27.87 26.42
C GLY A 1013 98.67 28.41 27.42
N PRO A 1014 97.79 29.36 27.06
CA PRO A 1014 97.27 30.33 28.03
C PRO A 1014 96.11 29.80 28.90
N GLY A 1015 96.08 30.25 30.15
CA GLY A 1015 94.93 30.08 31.03
C GLY A 1015 93.85 31.15 30.76
N VAL A 1016 92.62 30.82 31.17
CA VAL A 1016 91.48 31.75 31.21
C VAL A 1016 90.95 31.76 32.65
N ASP A 1017 90.74 32.94 33.20
CA ASP A 1017 90.10 33.12 34.51
C ASP A 1017 88.70 32.48 34.52
N VAL A 1018 88.42 31.62 35.50
CA VAL A 1018 87.03 31.26 35.84
C VAL A 1018 86.48 32.35 36.77
N GLY A 1019 86.14 33.48 36.18
CA GLY A 1019 85.25 34.44 36.84
C GLY A 1019 83.88 33.79 37.02
N PHE A 1020 83.36 33.75 38.25
CA PHE A 1020 81.98 33.35 38.49
C PHE A 1020 81.05 34.32 37.72
N PRO A 1021 80.19 33.84 36.81
CA PRO A 1021 79.22 34.72 36.15
C PRO A 1021 78.23 35.25 37.20
N PRO A 1022 77.77 36.52 37.07
CA PRO A 1022 76.77 37.06 37.98
C PRO A 1022 75.48 36.23 37.93
N ALA A 1023 74.86 36.03 39.09
CA ALA A 1023 73.63 35.25 39.20
C ALA A 1023 72.53 35.83 38.29
N LYS A 1024 71.83 34.95 37.55
CA LYS A 1024 70.73 35.34 36.68
C LYS A 1024 69.49 35.64 37.54
N THR A 1025 69.21 36.92 37.76
CA THR A 1025 68.12 37.40 38.64
C THR A 1025 66.77 37.56 37.96
N ARG A 1026 66.66 37.30 36.65
CA ARG A 1026 65.41 37.43 35.89
C ARG A 1026 65.30 36.35 34.82
N PHE A 1027 64.15 35.68 34.79
CA PHE A 1027 63.72 34.83 33.67
C PHE A 1027 62.78 35.61 32.75
N TYR A 1028 62.87 35.36 31.44
CA TYR A 1028 61.88 35.80 30.45
C TYR A 1028 61.83 34.76 29.32
N GLY A 1029 60.65 34.51 28.78
CA GLY A 1029 60.46 33.53 27.71
C GLY A 1029 59.08 33.69 27.08
N VAL A 1030 59.01 33.48 25.77
CA VAL A 1030 57.77 33.48 24.98
C VAL A 1030 57.75 32.17 24.21
N LYS A 1031 56.60 31.49 24.18
CA LYS A 1031 56.40 30.25 23.44
C LYS A 1031 55.03 30.28 22.76
N THR A 1032 55.02 30.31 21.43
CA THR A 1032 53.82 30.13 20.62
C THR A 1032 53.25 28.72 20.85
N LEU A 1033 51.95 28.62 21.11
CA LEU A 1033 51.26 27.35 21.34
C LEU A 1033 50.60 26.86 20.05
N SER A 1034 50.45 25.55 19.88
CA SER A 1034 49.70 25.00 18.75
C SER A 1034 48.19 25.14 18.98
N SER A 1035 47.45 25.67 17.99
CA SER A 1035 45.99 25.85 18.02
C SER A 1035 45.22 24.60 18.45
N ASP A 1036 45.72 23.44 18.03
CA ASP A 1036 45.01 22.16 18.16
C ASP A 1036 45.33 21.46 19.49
N LYS A 1037 46.30 22.00 20.26
CA LYS A 1037 46.84 21.38 21.48
C LYS A 1037 47.03 22.38 22.63
N ILE A 1038 46.44 23.58 22.56
CA ILE A 1038 46.60 24.67 23.53
C ILE A 1038 46.52 24.18 24.99
N ALA A 1039 45.53 23.36 25.34
CA ALA A 1039 45.36 22.86 26.70
C ALA A 1039 46.50 21.94 27.18
N LEU A 1040 47.07 21.12 26.29
CA LEU A 1040 48.20 20.24 26.60
C LEU A 1040 49.51 21.03 26.65
N ASP A 1041 49.74 21.92 25.68
CA ASP A 1041 50.96 22.74 25.64
C ASP A 1041 51.01 23.72 26.82
N PHE A 1042 49.88 24.33 27.19
CA PHE A 1042 49.79 25.20 28.36
C PHE A 1042 49.93 24.41 29.67
N LYS A 1043 49.37 23.20 29.77
CA LYS A 1043 49.62 22.31 30.92
C LYS A 1043 51.12 21.99 31.04
N ASN A 1044 51.79 21.64 29.94
CA ASN A 1044 53.23 21.37 29.96
C ASN A 1044 54.05 22.60 30.38
N ILE A 1045 53.65 23.82 29.97
CA ILE A 1045 54.27 25.06 30.48
C ILE A 1045 53.97 25.26 31.97
N ALA A 1046 52.76 24.93 32.42
CA ALA A 1046 52.37 25.05 33.82
C ALA A 1046 53.19 24.12 34.72
N ASP A 1047 53.32 22.85 34.32
CA ASP A 1047 53.97 21.78 35.09
C ASP A 1047 55.50 21.87 35.01
N GLU A 1048 56.09 22.18 33.84
CA GLU A 1048 57.55 22.17 33.64
C GLU A 1048 58.24 23.55 33.84
N VAL A 1049 57.52 24.66 33.71
CA VAL A 1049 58.12 26.01 33.79
C VAL A 1049 57.52 26.85 34.91
N ILE A 1050 56.19 26.96 35.00
CA ILE A 1050 55.53 27.82 36.00
C ILE A 1050 55.65 27.20 37.41
N ALA A 1051 55.51 25.88 37.55
CA ALA A 1051 55.68 25.19 38.83
C ALA A 1051 57.07 25.42 39.44
N ASN A 1052 58.12 25.35 38.60
CA ASN A 1052 59.51 25.61 38.98
C ASN A 1052 59.84 27.08 39.27
N LEU A 1053 58.91 28.01 39.06
CA LEU A 1053 59.05 29.45 39.33
C LEU A 1053 58.12 29.96 40.43
N ARG A 1054 57.39 29.07 41.12
CA ARG A 1054 56.42 29.40 42.19
C ARG A 1054 57.00 29.43 43.61
N ASP A 1055 58.32 29.32 43.76
CA ASP A 1055 59.00 29.34 45.06
C ASP A 1055 58.85 30.67 45.82
N GLN A 1056 58.94 30.60 47.15
CA GLN A 1056 58.74 31.74 48.04
C GLN A 1056 59.83 32.81 47.82
N GLY A 1057 59.40 34.03 47.48
CA GLY A 1057 60.26 35.20 47.28
C GLY A 1057 60.40 35.67 45.83
N ILE A 1058 59.80 34.96 44.87
CA ILE A 1058 59.79 35.33 43.44
C ILE A 1058 58.49 36.08 43.10
N GLU A 1059 58.60 37.28 42.52
CA GLU A 1059 57.46 38.00 41.94
C GLU A 1059 57.17 37.47 40.53
N LEU A 1060 56.24 36.51 40.44
CA LEU A 1060 55.87 35.84 39.18
C LEU A 1060 54.62 36.47 38.55
N VAL A 1061 54.77 37.09 37.38
CA VAL A 1061 53.67 37.62 36.57
C VAL A 1061 53.53 36.78 35.30
N VAL A 1062 52.38 36.14 35.11
CA VAL A 1062 52.03 35.39 33.90
C VAL A 1062 51.04 36.21 33.08
N ARG A 1063 51.36 36.47 31.80
CA ARG A 1063 50.47 37.12 30.84
C ARG A 1063 50.17 36.13 29.70
N ILE A 1064 48.93 36.14 29.23
CA ILE A 1064 48.48 35.33 28.09
C ILE A 1064 48.07 36.31 27.00
N GLU A 1065 48.71 36.22 25.85
CA GLU A 1065 48.43 36.99 24.65
C GLU A 1065 47.77 36.05 23.63
N ILE A 1066 46.69 36.50 23.00
CA ILE A 1066 45.89 35.70 22.07
C ILE A 1066 45.73 36.51 20.79
N GLU A 1067 46.45 36.09 19.75
CA GLU A 1067 46.41 36.67 18.41
C GLU A 1067 45.70 35.71 17.45
N ALA A 1068 44.81 36.24 16.62
CA ALA A 1068 44.15 35.50 15.55
C ALA A 1068 43.98 36.40 14.33
N VAL A 1069 44.41 35.91 13.17
CA VAL A 1069 44.34 36.64 11.90
C VAL A 1069 43.55 35.80 10.90
N ASP A 1070 42.42 36.33 10.42
CA ASP A 1070 41.69 35.79 9.27
C ASP A 1070 41.87 36.74 8.09
N SER A 1071 42.49 36.26 7.01
CA SER A 1071 42.76 37.05 5.81
C SER A 1071 41.51 37.45 5.01
N ASN A 1072 40.33 36.91 5.36
CA ASN A 1072 39.04 37.30 4.78
C ASN A 1072 38.18 38.17 5.72
N GLY A 1073 38.69 38.49 6.92
CA GLY A 1073 37.95 39.21 7.95
C GLY A 1073 37.05 38.31 8.82
N PHE A 1074 36.80 38.73 10.05
CA PHE A 1074 35.93 38.02 11.00
C PHE A 1074 34.45 38.42 10.82
N ASP A 1075 33.53 37.44 10.94
CA ASP A 1075 32.10 37.73 10.86
C ASP A 1075 31.55 38.44 12.11
N GLU A 1076 30.53 39.29 11.93
CA GLU A 1076 29.97 40.13 13.00
C GLU A 1076 29.47 39.34 14.23
N ASN A 1077 28.91 38.14 14.02
CA ASN A 1077 28.43 37.32 15.13
C ASN A 1077 29.60 36.83 15.99
N LYS A 1078 30.70 36.43 15.35
CA LYS A 1078 31.94 35.99 16.01
C LYS A 1078 32.65 37.15 16.71
N ILE A 1079 32.73 38.32 16.06
CA ILE A 1079 33.23 39.57 16.68
C ILE A 1079 32.44 39.89 17.96
N ARG A 1080 31.11 39.96 17.89
CA ARG A 1080 30.25 40.23 19.06
C ARG A 1080 30.46 39.21 20.17
N THR A 1081 30.45 37.93 19.83
CA THR A 1081 30.55 36.83 20.80
C THR A 1081 31.91 36.83 21.52
N VAL A 1082 33.01 37.05 20.79
CA VAL A 1082 34.35 37.10 21.38
C VAL A 1082 34.52 38.36 22.23
N ALA A 1083 34.02 39.52 21.78
CA ALA A 1083 34.09 40.77 22.54
C ALA A 1083 33.29 40.72 23.87
N GLU A 1084 32.08 40.16 23.86
CA GLU A 1084 31.28 39.98 25.09
C GLU A 1084 31.94 39.00 26.07
N ASN A 1085 32.52 37.90 25.56
CA ASN A 1085 33.24 36.94 26.38
C ASN A 1085 34.53 37.51 26.96
N ALA A 1086 35.35 38.23 26.18
CA ALA A 1086 36.57 38.88 26.66
C ALA A 1086 36.27 39.91 27.77
N LYS A 1087 35.20 40.69 27.61
CA LYS A 1087 34.71 41.64 28.64
C LYS A 1087 34.22 40.92 29.90
N THR A 1088 33.51 39.81 29.76
CA THR A 1088 33.03 38.98 30.88
C THR A 1088 34.18 38.33 31.65
N LEU A 1089 35.21 37.88 30.94
CA LEU A 1089 36.43 37.30 31.49
C LEU A 1089 37.45 38.35 31.97
N LYS A 1090 37.14 39.64 31.83
CA LYS A 1090 37.96 40.79 32.28
C LYS A 1090 39.38 40.80 31.70
N PHE A 1091 39.50 40.67 30.39
CA PHE A 1091 40.78 40.89 29.70
C PHE A 1091 41.25 42.33 29.94
N ASP A 1092 42.54 42.50 30.29
CA ASP A 1092 43.13 43.82 30.57
C ASP A 1092 43.09 44.76 29.34
N GLN A 1093 43.18 44.19 28.14
CA GLN A 1093 43.05 44.88 26.86
C GLN A 1093 42.55 43.87 25.80
N SER A 1094 41.53 44.23 25.01
CA SER A 1094 40.96 43.37 23.97
C SER A 1094 40.15 44.17 22.94
N GLY A 1095 40.31 43.87 21.66
CA GLY A 1095 39.56 44.45 20.55
C GLY A 1095 39.79 43.69 19.25
N PHE A 1096 39.00 44.00 18.22
CA PHE A 1096 39.30 43.63 16.83
C PHE A 1096 39.76 44.90 16.13
N GLU A 1097 40.81 44.80 15.30
CA GLU A 1097 41.37 45.92 14.54
C GLU A 1097 41.10 45.70 13.05
N GLU A 1098 40.81 46.78 12.32
CA GLU A 1098 40.76 46.77 10.86
C GLU A 1098 42.21 46.77 10.32
N SER A 1099 42.48 45.93 9.32
CA SER A 1099 43.81 45.67 8.74
C SER A 1099 44.32 46.79 7.84
#